data_AF-A0A9P9PV63-F1
#
_entry.id   AF-A0A9P9PV63-F1
#
_cell.length_a   1.000
_cell.length_b   1.000
_cell.length_c   1.000
_cell.angle_alpha   90.00
_cell.angle_beta   90.00
_cell.angle_gamma   90.00
#
_symmetry.space_group_name_H-M   'P 1'
#
loop_
_entity.id
_entity.type
_entity.pdbx_description
1 polymer ?
#
loop_
_entity_poly.entity_id
_entity_poly.type
_entity_poly.pdbx_seq_one_letter_code
_entity_poly.pdbx_strand_id
1 'polypeptide(L)'
;MPSTTSSNTTARSFPTIKHVRTFLTQGPGSGGDYHNVHGGHWLIDSKISTPMSQYEDYRKSRTSWGINVLGSFCVELEADDGSKGFATGFGGPPACWLVAEHFERFLVGQDPRDTNHMFEQMYRASMFYGRKGLPVAVISVIDLAIWDLLGKIRNEPVYKMLGGATRERLNFYCTGPEPAAAKEMGFFGAKVPLPYGPGEGIEGLKKNVEFLTKHRESVGPDFPLMVDCYMSLNVPYTIEVVKATEHLNLNWWEECLSPDDSDGFEQIKRAHPRMKFTTGEHEYSRYGFRKLIEGRNLDILQPDVMWVGGMTELIKIAAMAAAYDIPVVPHASGPYSYHFVVSQANSPFQEYLANSPDGKSVLPVFGNLFLNEPIPTKGYLDVKTLDLPGFGLELNPNAGLIDAARILNPAPAKSLKPIEQKQPEQVVETNGANGVEQARVGQHFLPCCNPAVRNYPAMEAVKDTINTALEKLHITGGAQGAPAKEPSEEQFNELKSKYEKAGQEQVFSFYEKLSTAEKAALYEQLSNFNPDYINEITERALHPAKSESTETKLEPLPENATSSVLDSSQENLDKWYDSGLELVADNKVAVVLMAGGQGTRLGSSAPKGCFDIGLPSKKSLFQLQGERIAKVERLAAKKHGKDSVTVPWYVMTSGPTRGPTAKFFEENNYFGLKKENVVIFEQGVLPCISNEGKILLESKSKVAVAPDGNGGLYQALIQSGVVQDMGKRGIQHIHAYCVDNCLVKVADPAFIGFSASKNVDIATKVVRKRNAKESVGLILQKNGKPDVVEYSEIDTADAEAKDPKNSELLKFRAANIVNHYYSYNFLESIPEWVKKLPHHVARKKIPYVNTESGDTIKPEKPNGIKLEQFVFDCFPFLTLEKFACMEVKREDEFSPLKNARGTGEDDPDTSKQDILTQGKKWVQAAGATVVSENQEDGIEVSPLISYGGEGLDFLKSRTIKAPAVIESED
;
A
#
# COMPACT_ATOMS: atom_id res chain seq x y z
N MET A 1 -26.53 -11.62 53.87
CA MET A 1 -25.28 -10.82 53.83
C MET A 1 -25.00 -10.46 52.38
N PRO A 2 -25.01 -9.19 51.98
CA PRO A 2 -24.46 -8.78 50.69
C PRO A 2 -22.98 -8.43 50.86
N SER A 3 -22.10 -9.14 50.16
CA SER A 3 -20.66 -8.81 50.13
C SER A 3 -20.41 -7.78 49.02
N THR A 4 -20.38 -6.50 49.41
CA THR A 4 -19.78 -5.43 48.62
C THR A 4 -18.26 -5.50 48.74
N THR A 5 -17.58 -5.98 47.71
CA THR A 5 -16.13 -5.77 47.57
C THR A 5 -15.90 -4.47 46.80
N SER A 6 -15.68 -3.38 47.54
CA SER A 6 -15.10 -2.14 47.00
C SER A 6 -13.60 -2.35 46.77
N SER A 7 -13.14 -2.27 45.53
CA SER A 7 -11.71 -2.20 45.22
C SER A 7 -11.18 -0.82 45.60
N ASN A 8 -10.57 -0.71 46.78
CA ASN A 8 -9.76 0.44 47.16
C ASN A 8 -8.47 0.46 46.31
N THR A 9 -8.45 1.22 45.23
CA THR A 9 -7.19 1.58 44.55
C THR A 9 -6.49 2.66 45.36
N THR A 10 -5.34 2.32 45.94
CA THR A 10 -4.50 3.16 46.82
C THR A 10 -3.61 4.17 46.09
N ALA A 11 -3.76 4.33 44.77
CA ALA A 11 -2.97 5.29 43.99
C ALA A 11 -3.63 6.68 44.05
N ARG A 12 -2.84 7.76 44.22
CA ARG A 12 -3.33 9.13 44.07
C ARG A 12 -3.97 9.30 42.68
N SER A 13 -5.14 9.93 42.62
CA SER A 13 -5.74 10.34 41.35
C SER A 13 -4.79 11.30 40.63
N PHE A 14 -4.54 11.04 39.34
CA PHE A 14 -3.80 11.95 38.48
C PHE A 14 -4.81 12.88 37.78
N PRO A 15 -4.48 14.17 37.56
CA PRO A 15 -5.39 15.09 36.89
C PRO A 15 -5.78 14.60 35.49
N THR A 16 -7.03 14.81 35.11
CA THR A 16 -7.54 14.49 33.76
C THR A 16 -7.73 15.76 32.93
N ILE A 17 -7.63 15.64 31.60
CA ILE A 17 -7.85 16.77 30.69
C ILE A 17 -9.32 17.19 30.75
N LYS A 18 -9.58 18.44 31.13
CA LYS A 18 -10.93 18.98 31.32
C LYS A 18 -11.40 19.83 30.14
N HIS A 19 -10.51 20.64 29.57
CA HIS A 19 -10.85 21.55 28.47
C HIS A 19 -9.78 21.53 27.37
N VAL A 20 -10.23 21.60 26.13
CA VAL A 20 -9.40 21.80 24.94
C VAL A 20 -9.79 23.15 24.33
N ARG A 21 -8.81 24.03 24.14
CA ARG A 21 -9.02 25.34 23.49
C ARG A 21 -8.06 25.51 22.33
N THR A 22 -8.53 26.15 21.27
CA THR A 22 -7.70 26.44 20.10
C THR A 22 -7.72 27.92 19.76
N PHE A 23 -6.57 28.40 19.29
CA PHE A 23 -6.35 29.81 18.98
C PHE A 23 -5.67 29.96 17.63
N LEU A 24 -6.06 30.98 16.89
CA LEU A 24 -5.28 31.47 15.74
C LEU A 24 -4.30 32.54 16.21
N THR A 25 -3.09 32.54 15.67
CA THR A 25 -2.13 33.64 15.93
C THR A 25 -2.41 34.82 14.99
N GLN A 26 -2.35 36.03 15.52
CA GLN A 26 -2.45 37.27 14.76
C GLN A 26 -1.07 37.76 14.38
N GLY A 27 -0.97 38.21 13.12
CA GLY A 27 0.22 38.85 12.60
C GLY A 27 1.25 37.84 12.10
N PRO A 28 2.04 38.24 11.08
CA PRO A 28 3.09 37.39 10.54
C PRO A 28 4.29 37.30 11.49
N GLY A 29 5.01 36.19 11.44
CA GLY A 29 6.21 35.87 12.22
C GLY A 29 5.92 35.27 13.59
N SER A 30 4.67 34.92 13.91
CA SER A 30 4.27 34.37 15.21
C SER A 30 3.59 33.00 15.07
N GLY A 31 4.02 32.03 15.88
CA GLY A 31 3.54 30.64 15.87
C GLY A 31 4.36 29.70 14.98
N GLY A 32 3.78 28.55 14.65
CA GLY A 32 4.49 27.44 13.99
C GLY A 32 4.46 27.38 12.46
N ASP A 33 3.87 28.36 11.75
CA ASP A 33 3.99 28.49 10.29
C ASP A 33 5.19 29.38 9.92
N TYR A 34 6.26 28.76 9.42
CA TYR A 34 7.50 29.43 9.03
C TYR A 34 7.34 30.39 7.85
N HIS A 35 6.32 30.22 7.01
CA HIS A 35 6.14 31.00 5.79
C HIS A 35 5.20 32.19 5.99
N ASN A 36 4.49 32.25 7.12
CA ASN A 36 3.65 33.38 7.48
C ASN A 36 4.51 34.55 8.01
N VAL A 37 5.35 35.15 7.17
CA VAL A 37 6.26 36.26 7.50
C VAL A 37 5.97 37.51 6.64
N HIS A 38 6.47 38.68 7.05
CA HIS A 38 6.36 39.90 6.26
C HIS A 38 7.23 39.83 4.99
N GLY A 39 6.82 40.57 3.94
CA GLY A 39 7.67 40.81 2.78
C GLY A 39 9.03 41.42 3.16
N GLY A 40 10.06 41.07 2.41
CA GLY A 40 11.47 41.31 2.69
C GLY A 40 12.17 40.13 3.40
N HIS A 41 11.44 39.09 3.79
CA HIS A 41 11.99 37.92 4.44
C HIS A 41 12.53 36.90 3.43
N TRP A 42 13.75 36.38 3.67
CA TRP A 42 14.42 35.47 2.74
C TRP A 42 13.59 34.22 2.40
N LEU A 43 12.90 33.64 3.39
CA LEU A 43 12.03 32.47 3.21
C LEU A 43 10.97 32.60 2.11
N ILE A 44 10.47 33.81 1.82
CA ILE A 44 9.38 34.01 0.84
C ILE A 44 9.81 34.82 -0.39
N ASP A 45 10.81 35.70 -0.25
CA ASP A 45 11.21 36.64 -1.29
C ASP A 45 12.56 36.33 -1.93
N SER A 46 13.37 35.44 -1.34
CA SER A 46 14.55 34.93 -2.03
C SER A 46 14.15 33.90 -3.09
N LYS A 47 14.94 33.83 -4.17
CA LYS A 47 14.76 32.78 -5.16
C LYS A 47 15.18 31.43 -4.56
N ILE A 48 14.21 30.57 -4.31
CA ILE A 48 14.37 29.21 -3.79
C ILE A 48 13.66 28.26 -4.75
N SER A 49 14.29 27.13 -5.06
CA SER A 49 13.71 26.07 -5.86
C SER A 49 12.63 25.34 -5.07
N THR A 50 11.51 25.04 -5.71
CA THR A 50 10.31 24.45 -5.09
C THR A 50 9.67 23.44 -6.03
N PRO A 51 8.71 22.62 -5.57
CA PRO A 51 7.94 21.74 -6.46
C PRO A 51 7.17 22.51 -7.55
N MET A 52 6.87 23.79 -7.29
CA MET A 52 6.17 24.68 -8.22
C MET A 52 7.11 25.40 -9.20
N SER A 53 8.43 25.29 -9.03
CA SER A 53 9.40 25.99 -9.87
C SER A 53 9.41 25.53 -11.33
N GLN A 54 8.84 24.36 -11.64
CA GLN A 54 8.63 23.95 -13.04
C GLN A 54 7.62 24.83 -13.78
N TYR A 55 6.64 25.40 -13.08
CA TYR A 55 5.60 26.25 -13.64
C TYR A 55 6.04 27.72 -13.63
N GLU A 56 6.16 28.32 -14.82
CA GLU A 56 6.72 29.68 -14.97
C GLU A 56 6.01 30.73 -14.13
N ASP A 57 4.67 30.65 -14.04
CA ASP A 57 3.82 31.57 -13.28
C ASP A 57 4.10 31.55 -11.77
N TYR A 58 4.58 30.42 -11.23
CA TYR A 58 4.77 30.20 -9.80
C TYR A 58 6.24 30.11 -9.38
N ARG A 59 7.18 30.19 -10.33
CA ARG A 59 8.62 29.98 -10.10
C ARG A 59 9.29 31.09 -9.29
N LYS A 60 8.76 32.32 -9.34
CA LYS A 60 9.46 33.50 -8.82
C LYS A 60 9.30 33.71 -7.32
N SER A 61 8.22 33.19 -6.72
CA SER A 61 7.91 33.43 -5.31
C SER A 61 7.19 32.24 -4.70
N ARG A 62 7.47 31.95 -3.42
CA ARG A 62 6.78 30.89 -2.68
C ARG A 62 5.35 31.27 -2.30
N THR A 63 5.05 32.57 -2.22
CA THR A 63 3.71 33.06 -1.87
C THR A 63 2.75 33.05 -3.05
N SER A 64 3.24 33.02 -4.30
CA SER A 64 2.36 33.05 -5.49
C SER A 64 1.44 31.84 -5.63
N TRP A 65 1.76 30.73 -4.96
CA TRP A 65 0.93 29.52 -4.93
C TRP A 65 0.33 29.22 -3.54
N GLY A 66 0.44 30.18 -2.61
CA GLY A 66 -0.26 30.12 -1.32
C GLY A 66 0.39 29.22 -0.27
N ILE A 67 1.73 29.12 -0.22
CA ILE A 67 2.45 28.30 0.76
C ILE A 67 2.05 28.56 2.22
N ASN A 68 1.69 29.80 2.55
CA ASN A 68 1.33 30.27 3.89
C ASN A 68 -0.19 30.41 4.10
N VAL A 69 -1.02 29.81 3.23
CA VAL A 69 -2.48 30.01 3.25
C VAL A 69 -3.15 29.52 4.52
N LEU A 70 -2.56 28.50 5.16
CA LEU A 70 -3.13 27.91 6.37
C LEU A 70 -2.83 28.77 7.60
N GLY A 71 -1.60 29.27 7.77
CA GLY A 71 -1.20 30.02 8.94
C GLY A 71 -1.00 29.15 10.18
N SER A 72 -0.59 29.78 11.28
CA SER A 72 -0.34 29.09 12.55
C SER A 72 -1.63 28.90 13.37
N PHE A 73 -1.65 27.88 14.20
CA PHE A 73 -2.64 27.72 15.27
C PHE A 73 -1.96 27.24 16.57
N CYS A 74 -2.69 27.33 17.67
CA CYS A 74 -2.25 26.85 18.97
C CYS A 74 -3.33 25.99 19.64
N VAL A 75 -2.89 25.03 20.46
CA VAL A 75 -3.73 24.19 21.31
C VAL A 75 -3.36 24.45 22.77
N GLU A 76 -4.36 24.72 23.61
CA GLU A 76 -4.25 24.74 25.06
C GLU A 76 -5.08 23.60 25.65
N LEU A 77 -4.48 22.82 26.54
CA LEU A 77 -5.14 21.77 27.30
C LEU A 77 -5.13 22.14 28.78
N GLU A 78 -6.30 22.23 29.40
CA GLU A 78 -6.45 22.49 30.84
C GLU A 78 -6.89 21.20 31.54
N ALA A 79 -6.17 20.81 32.58
CA ALA A 79 -6.53 19.68 33.45
C ALA A 79 -7.50 20.09 34.57
N ASP A 80 -8.11 19.12 35.23
CA ASP A 80 -9.07 19.33 36.32
C ASP A 80 -8.49 19.98 37.58
N ASP A 81 -7.17 19.93 37.76
CA ASP A 81 -6.41 20.62 38.81
C ASP A 81 -6.04 22.08 38.44
N GLY A 82 -6.39 22.52 37.23
CA GLY A 82 -6.10 23.84 36.68
C GLY A 82 -4.75 23.98 35.97
N SER A 83 -3.94 22.92 35.92
CA SER A 83 -2.69 22.90 35.14
C SER A 83 -2.98 23.05 33.65
N LYS A 84 -2.09 23.74 32.91
CA LYS A 84 -2.29 24.03 31.48
C LYS A 84 -1.06 23.71 30.62
N GLY A 85 -1.25 22.85 29.63
CA GLY A 85 -0.27 22.62 28.56
C GLY A 85 -0.60 23.42 27.31
N PHE A 86 0.43 23.84 26.57
CA PHE A 86 0.26 24.65 25.36
C PHE A 86 1.26 24.25 24.28
N ALA A 87 0.81 24.21 23.03
CA ALA A 87 1.69 24.06 21.87
C ALA A 87 1.19 24.81 20.64
N THR A 88 2.09 25.10 19.69
CA THR A 88 1.79 25.73 18.40
C THR A 88 2.29 24.88 17.23
N GLY A 89 1.72 25.10 16.05
CA GLY A 89 2.13 24.53 14.77
C GLY A 89 1.41 25.23 13.60
N PHE A 90 1.45 24.63 12.41
CA PHE A 90 0.73 25.13 11.24
C PHE A 90 -0.64 24.47 11.05
N GLY A 91 -1.54 25.13 10.35
CA GLY A 91 -2.83 24.58 9.93
C GLY A 91 -4.04 25.49 10.15
N GLY A 92 -3.85 26.61 10.87
CA GLY A 92 -4.81 27.68 11.10
C GLY A 92 -6.28 27.26 11.31
N PRO A 93 -7.26 27.91 10.64
CA PRO A 93 -8.67 27.61 10.87
C PRO A 93 -9.07 26.15 10.60
N PRO A 94 -8.60 25.48 9.53
CA PRO A 94 -8.84 24.06 9.32
C PRO A 94 -8.34 23.17 10.47
N ALA A 95 -7.18 23.50 11.06
CA ALA A 95 -6.67 22.78 12.22
C ALA A 95 -7.55 22.95 13.45
N CYS A 96 -7.95 24.19 13.77
CA CYS A 96 -8.87 24.45 14.88
C CYS A 96 -10.20 23.70 14.72
N TRP A 97 -10.72 23.64 13.49
CA TRP A 97 -11.92 22.85 13.18
C TRP A 97 -11.71 21.36 13.42
N LEU A 98 -10.59 20.77 12.98
CA LEU A 98 -10.28 19.36 13.21
C LEU A 98 -10.14 19.03 14.70
N VAL A 99 -9.55 19.94 15.50
CA VAL A 99 -9.48 19.78 16.95
C VAL A 99 -10.90 19.74 17.54
N ALA A 100 -11.71 20.76 17.27
CA ALA A 100 -13.04 20.90 17.87
C ALA A 100 -14.02 19.81 17.41
N GLU A 101 -14.09 19.55 16.11
CA GLU A 101 -15.11 18.67 15.54
C GLU A 101 -14.70 17.21 15.50
N HIS A 102 -13.40 16.90 15.59
CA HIS A 102 -12.96 15.51 15.59
C HIS A 102 -12.17 15.15 16.84
N PHE A 103 -11.02 15.78 17.10
CA PHE A 103 -10.05 15.21 18.05
C PHE A 103 -10.37 15.46 19.53
N GLU A 104 -11.09 16.53 19.89
CA GLU A 104 -11.44 16.89 21.28
C GLU A 104 -12.09 15.72 22.05
N ARG A 105 -12.92 14.92 21.36
CA ARG A 105 -13.62 13.77 21.95
C ARG A 105 -12.71 12.67 22.49
N PHE A 106 -11.46 12.63 22.02
CA PHE A 106 -10.45 11.67 22.46
C PHE A 106 -9.55 12.23 23.56
N LEU A 107 -9.73 13.50 23.95
CA LEU A 107 -8.88 14.21 24.90
C LEU A 107 -9.60 14.45 26.22
N VAL A 108 -10.84 14.94 26.17
CA VAL A 108 -11.60 15.29 27.39
C VAL A 108 -11.85 14.05 28.24
N GLY A 109 -11.52 14.15 29.52
CA GLY A 109 -11.59 13.08 30.52
C GLY A 109 -10.43 12.09 30.50
N GLN A 110 -9.47 12.23 29.59
CA GLN A 110 -8.30 11.34 29.54
C GLN A 110 -7.22 11.74 30.55
N ASP A 111 -6.47 10.75 31.01
CA ASP A 111 -5.23 10.94 31.75
C ASP A 111 -4.12 11.36 30.77
N PRO A 112 -3.45 12.51 30.95
CA PRO A 112 -2.42 12.98 30.02
C PRO A 112 -1.15 12.09 29.99
N ARG A 113 -1.05 11.08 30.88
CA ARG A 113 -0.01 10.04 30.79
C ARG A 113 -0.27 9.03 29.67
N ASP A 114 -1.52 8.88 29.23
CA ASP A 114 -1.93 7.90 28.23
C ASP A 114 -1.68 8.39 26.78
N THR A 115 -0.50 8.97 26.55
CA THR A 115 -0.09 9.59 25.27
C THR A 115 -0.24 8.64 24.08
N ASN A 116 0.21 7.39 24.22
CA ASN A 116 0.06 6.37 23.18
C ASN A 116 -1.41 6.06 22.86
N HIS A 117 -2.28 6.06 23.87
CA HIS A 117 -3.70 5.77 23.66
C HIS A 117 -4.38 6.89 22.89
N MET A 118 -4.22 8.13 23.36
CA MET A 118 -4.78 9.32 22.70
C MET A 118 -4.26 9.47 21.27
N PHE A 119 -2.94 9.29 21.07
CA PHE A 119 -2.34 9.30 19.73
C PHE A 119 -2.99 8.24 18.82
N GLU A 120 -3.09 6.99 19.28
CA GLU A 120 -3.65 5.90 18.47
C GLU A 120 -5.13 6.09 18.18
N GLN A 121 -5.91 6.65 19.11
CA GLN A 121 -7.31 7.01 18.87
C GLN A 121 -7.41 8.09 17.79
N MET A 122 -6.69 9.19 17.91
CA MET A 122 -6.72 10.28 16.92
C MET A 122 -6.21 9.84 15.54
N TYR A 123 -5.08 9.12 15.49
CA TYR A 123 -4.50 8.64 14.23
C TYR A 123 -5.41 7.61 13.54
N ARG A 124 -5.93 6.63 14.29
CA ARG A 124 -6.80 5.61 13.70
C ARG A 124 -8.17 6.15 13.30
N ALA A 125 -8.74 7.05 14.11
CA ALA A 125 -10.01 7.69 13.79
C ALA A 125 -9.92 8.56 12.53
N SER A 126 -8.76 9.15 12.23
CA SER A 126 -8.55 9.95 11.02
C SER A 126 -7.99 9.16 9.83
N MET A 127 -7.70 7.86 9.96
CA MET A 127 -6.94 7.08 8.96
C MET A 127 -7.52 7.08 7.54
N PHE A 128 -8.84 7.26 7.37
CA PHE A 128 -9.46 7.31 6.05
C PHE A 128 -9.17 8.61 5.27
N TYR A 129 -8.66 9.66 5.93
CA TYR A 129 -8.32 10.94 5.31
C TYR A 129 -7.01 11.59 5.83
N GLY A 130 -6.40 11.04 6.88
CA GLY A 130 -5.38 11.70 7.68
C GLY A 130 -4.13 10.87 7.95
N ARG A 131 -3.71 10.01 7.00
CA ARG A 131 -2.48 9.22 7.12
C ARG A 131 -1.19 10.04 6.93
N LYS A 132 -1.29 11.20 6.29
CA LYS A 132 -0.23 12.19 6.04
C LYS A 132 -0.84 13.60 6.08
N GLY A 133 -0.02 14.64 6.04
CA GLY A 133 -0.46 16.03 5.85
C GLY A 133 -1.18 16.61 7.07
N LEU A 134 -2.11 17.54 6.81
CA LEU A 134 -2.72 18.39 7.84
C LEU A 134 -3.26 17.63 9.06
N PRO A 135 -4.03 16.52 8.94
CA PRO A 135 -4.54 15.84 10.13
C PRO A 135 -3.43 15.33 11.07
N VAL A 136 -2.30 14.84 10.54
CA VAL A 136 -1.17 14.38 11.36
C VAL A 136 -0.44 15.58 11.98
N ALA A 137 -0.32 16.70 11.27
CA ALA A 137 0.20 17.94 11.84
C ALA A 137 -0.67 18.46 12.99
N VAL A 138 -2.00 18.38 12.87
CA VAL A 138 -2.91 18.73 13.98
C VAL A 138 -2.69 17.82 15.19
N ILE A 139 -2.60 16.51 14.96
CA ILE A 139 -2.29 15.53 16.02
C ILE A 139 -0.96 15.87 16.70
N SER A 140 0.04 16.33 15.93
CA SER A 140 1.34 16.71 16.47
C SER A 140 1.25 17.84 17.48
N VAL A 141 0.51 18.91 17.15
CA VAL A 141 0.34 20.05 18.07
C VAL A 141 -0.46 19.65 19.32
N ILE A 142 -1.48 18.80 19.18
CA ILE A 142 -2.20 18.24 20.33
C ILE A 142 -1.26 17.43 21.20
N ASP A 143 -0.48 16.51 20.62
CA ASP A 143 0.46 15.65 21.33
C ASP A 143 1.51 16.48 22.08
N LEU A 144 2.06 17.51 21.45
CA LEU A 144 2.98 18.44 22.10
C LEU A 144 2.33 19.18 23.28
N ALA A 145 1.07 19.62 23.15
CA ALA A 145 0.35 20.23 24.26
C ALA A 145 0.11 19.24 25.42
N ILE A 146 -0.10 17.94 25.11
CA ILE A 146 -0.20 16.87 26.13
C ILE A 146 1.13 16.71 26.86
N TRP A 147 2.25 16.65 26.14
CA TRP A 147 3.59 16.53 26.75
C TRP A 147 3.94 17.75 27.61
N ASP A 148 3.58 18.95 27.18
CA ASP A 148 3.73 20.17 27.96
C ASP A 148 2.88 20.15 29.25
N LEU A 149 1.60 19.77 29.13
CA LEU A 149 0.69 19.61 30.28
C LEU A 149 1.25 18.59 31.27
N LEU A 150 1.68 17.43 30.78
CA LEU A 150 2.21 16.35 31.60
C LEU A 150 3.47 16.81 32.36
N GLY A 151 4.38 17.52 31.69
CA GLY A 151 5.57 18.06 32.33
C GLY A 151 5.24 19.09 33.41
N LYS A 152 4.23 19.95 33.19
CA LYS A 152 3.77 20.94 34.16
C LYS A 152 3.10 20.30 35.38
N ILE A 153 2.24 19.29 35.19
CA ILE A 153 1.63 18.54 36.31
C ILE A 153 2.71 17.84 37.14
N ARG A 154 3.71 17.26 36.47
CA ARG A 154 4.82 16.55 37.13
C ARG A 154 5.91 17.46 37.68
N ASN A 155 5.88 18.75 37.32
CA ASN A 155 6.95 19.71 37.56
C ASN A 155 8.33 19.19 37.04
N GLU A 156 8.33 18.59 35.85
CA GLU A 156 9.49 18.01 35.18
C GLU A 156 9.59 18.53 33.73
N PRO A 157 10.80 18.79 33.21
CA PRO A 157 10.98 19.12 31.80
C PRO A 157 10.77 17.88 30.91
N VAL A 158 10.25 18.07 29.70
CA VAL A 158 9.93 16.96 28.77
C VAL A 158 11.12 16.04 28.53
N TYR A 159 12.34 16.58 28.35
CA TYR A 159 13.50 15.76 28.05
C TYR A 159 13.85 14.77 29.17
N LYS A 160 13.52 15.08 30.44
CA LYS A 160 13.69 14.15 31.57
C LYS A 160 12.67 13.03 31.51
N MET A 161 11.44 13.33 31.10
CA MET A 161 10.39 12.32 30.90
C MET A 161 10.68 11.39 29.72
N LEU A 162 11.44 11.85 28.73
CA LEU A 162 11.86 11.06 27.56
C LEU A 162 13.04 10.10 27.81
N GLY A 163 13.61 10.10 29.02
CA GLY A 163 14.77 9.27 29.37
C GLY A 163 15.97 10.06 29.91
N GLY A 164 15.91 11.39 29.90
CA GLY A 164 16.95 12.26 30.43
C GLY A 164 18.02 12.61 29.41
N ALA A 165 18.88 13.57 29.77
CA ALA A 165 19.88 14.11 28.87
C ALA A 165 21.01 13.10 28.60
N THR A 166 21.40 12.98 27.34
CA THR A 166 22.57 12.20 26.89
C THR A 166 23.80 13.08 26.63
N ARG A 167 23.67 14.39 26.85
CA ARG A 167 24.72 15.41 26.65
C ARG A 167 24.49 16.63 27.55
N GLU A 168 25.53 17.42 27.79
CA GLU A 168 25.42 18.68 28.55
C GLU A 168 25.17 19.90 27.67
N ARG A 169 25.48 19.81 26.37
CA ARG A 169 25.40 20.89 25.39
C ARG A 169 24.75 20.40 24.10
N LEU A 170 23.84 21.20 23.54
CA LEU A 170 23.22 21.01 22.23
C LEU A 170 23.86 21.95 21.21
N ASN A 171 24.42 21.40 20.14
CA ASN A 171 25.05 22.16 19.06
C ASN A 171 24.11 22.31 17.86
N PHE A 172 24.23 23.44 17.16
CA PHE A 172 23.36 23.78 16.04
C PHE A 172 24.13 24.04 14.75
N TYR A 173 23.53 23.62 13.64
CA TYR A 173 23.78 24.24 12.33
C TYR A 173 22.65 25.22 12.01
N CYS A 174 22.92 26.17 11.13
CA CYS A 174 21.95 27.21 10.75
C CYS A 174 21.47 27.04 9.31
N THR A 175 20.16 27.06 9.10
CA THR A 175 19.54 27.08 7.77
C THR A 175 19.15 28.49 7.39
N GLY A 176 19.68 28.99 6.28
CA GLY A 176 19.44 30.36 5.85
C GLY A 176 20.32 30.80 4.68
N PRO A 177 20.13 32.05 4.20
CA PRO A 177 20.78 32.56 2.99
C PRO A 177 22.23 33.02 3.22
N GLU A 178 22.64 33.22 4.48
CA GLU A 178 23.88 33.92 4.84
C GLU A 178 24.83 33.01 5.66
N PRO A 179 25.54 32.07 5.03
CA PRO A 179 26.35 31.08 5.74
C PRO A 179 27.58 31.70 6.43
N ALA A 180 28.08 32.83 5.96
CA ALA A 180 29.14 33.58 6.64
C ALA A 180 28.68 34.16 7.99
N ALA A 181 27.46 34.71 8.04
CA ALA A 181 26.87 35.18 9.28
C ALA A 181 26.62 34.02 10.25
N ALA A 182 26.15 32.87 9.76
CA ALA A 182 26.02 31.66 10.57
C ALA A 182 27.35 31.22 11.21
N LYS A 183 28.44 31.25 10.43
CA LYS A 183 29.79 30.95 10.93
C LYS A 183 30.24 31.96 12.01
N GLU A 184 30.04 33.25 11.78
CA GLU A 184 30.37 34.32 12.74
C GLU A 184 29.57 34.20 14.04
N MET A 185 28.29 33.78 13.95
CA MET A 185 27.43 33.49 15.09
C MET A 185 27.78 32.18 15.82
N GLY A 186 28.78 31.42 15.36
CA GLY A 186 29.32 30.25 16.04
C GLY A 186 28.61 28.93 15.77
N PHE A 187 27.67 28.87 14.81
CA PHE A 187 27.08 27.60 14.36
C PHE A 187 28.15 26.68 13.78
N PHE A 188 28.00 25.35 13.93
CA PHE A 188 29.03 24.42 13.44
C PHE A 188 28.99 24.22 11.92
N GLY A 189 27.91 24.63 11.28
CA GLY A 189 27.68 24.51 9.84
C GLY A 189 26.53 25.38 9.38
N ALA A 190 26.37 25.51 8.06
CA ALA A 190 25.24 26.22 7.45
C ALA A 190 24.61 25.42 6.31
N LYS A 191 23.28 25.49 6.17
CA LYS A 191 22.51 24.90 5.07
C LYS A 191 21.85 26.02 4.26
N VAL A 192 22.18 26.11 2.97
CA VAL A 192 21.68 27.17 2.08
C VAL A 192 20.57 26.64 1.16
N PRO A 193 19.50 27.41 0.92
CA PRO A 193 18.42 26.99 0.03
C PRO A 193 18.85 27.10 -1.44
N LEU A 194 18.66 26.04 -2.21
CA LEU A 194 19.05 25.97 -3.61
C LEU A 194 18.10 26.83 -4.48
N PRO A 195 18.61 27.71 -5.36
CA PRO A 195 17.76 28.65 -6.09
C PRO A 195 17.11 28.13 -7.38
N TYR A 196 17.69 27.14 -8.07
CA TYR A 196 17.22 26.69 -9.40
C TYR A 196 16.89 25.19 -9.41
N GLY A 197 15.89 24.81 -10.20
CA GLY A 197 15.39 23.42 -10.30
C GLY A 197 15.43 22.82 -11.71
N PRO A 198 14.94 21.58 -11.90
CA PRO A 198 15.04 20.86 -13.17
C PRO A 198 14.36 21.55 -14.35
N GLY A 199 13.26 22.28 -14.10
CA GLY A 199 12.54 23.05 -15.14
C GLY A 199 13.35 24.20 -15.76
N GLU A 200 14.50 24.54 -15.19
CA GLU A 200 15.44 25.55 -15.73
C GLU A 200 16.64 24.91 -16.46
N GLY A 201 16.67 23.57 -16.54
CA GLY A 201 17.63 22.80 -17.33
C GLY A 201 19.10 23.07 -16.97
N ILE A 202 19.97 22.92 -17.98
CA ILE A 202 21.43 23.07 -17.85
C ILE A 202 21.81 24.49 -17.39
N GLU A 203 21.08 25.51 -17.80
CA GLU A 203 21.36 26.89 -17.38
C GLU A 203 21.05 27.11 -15.90
N GLY A 204 19.96 26.51 -15.39
CA GLY A 204 19.69 26.46 -13.95
C GLY A 204 20.79 25.73 -13.18
N LEU A 205 21.27 24.61 -13.72
CA LEU A 205 22.36 23.83 -13.11
C LEU A 205 23.65 24.64 -12.99
N LYS A 206 24.08 25.32 -14.07
CA LYS A 206 25.27 26.20 -14.04
C LYS A 206 25.14 27.30 -12.99
N LYS A 207 23.97 27.93 -12.89
CA LYS A 207 23.71 28.97 -11.87
C LYS A 207 23.72 28.41 -10.45
N ASN A 208 23.25 27.18 -10.25
CA ASN A 208 23.38 26.49 -8.96
C ASN A 208 24.86 26.25 -8.59
N VAL A 209 25.68 25.82 -9.56
CA VAL A 209 27.14 25.66 -9.34
C VAL A 209 27.77 26.99 -8.94
N GLU A 210 27.51 28.07 -9.69
CA GLU A 210 28.02 29.42 -9.35
C GLU A 210 27.58 29.90 -7.97
N PHE A 211 26.29 29.70 -7.65
CA PHE A 211 25.70 30.04 -6.35
C PHE A 211 26.41 29.31 -5.20
N LEU A 212 26.58 28.00 -5.32
CA LEU A 212 27.22 27.18 -4.28
C LEU A 212 28.72 27.49 -4.17
N THR A 213 29.40 27.76 -5.29
CA THR A 213 30.81 28.20 -5.28
C THR A 213 30.99 29.48 -4.49
N LYS A 214 30.14 30.49 -4.71
CA LYS A 214 30.19 31.76 -3.97
C LYS A 214 29.98 31.56 -2.47
N HIS A 215 29.04 30.69 -2.08
CA HIS A 215 28.81 30.38 -0.67
C HIS A 215 29.96 29.60 -0.05
N ARG A 216 30.59 28.67 -0.79
CA ARG A 216 31.80 27.99 -0.34
C ARG A 216 32.96 28.98 -0.12
N GLU A 217 33.17 29.91 -1.05
CA GLU A 217 34.20 30.94 -0.93
C GLU A 217 34.00 31.84 0.31
N SER A 218 32.76 32.18 0.66
CA SER A 218 32.48 33.08 1.79
C SER A 218 32.74 32.45 3.17
N VAL A 219 32.68 31.12 3.28
CA VAL A 219 32.91 30.41 4.56
C VAL A 219 34.25 29.67 4.63
N GLY A 220 34.93 29.52 3.50
CA GLY A 220 36.20 28.78 3.38
C GLY A 220 36.00 27.27 3.23
N PRO A 221 37.10 26.51 3.07
CA PRO A 221 37.05 25.09 2.67
C PRO A 221 36.56 24.14 3.76
N ASP A 222 36.78 24.48 5.03
CA ASP A 222 36.59 23.54 6.15
C ASP A 222 35.26 23.71 6.88
N PHE A 223 34.55 24.82 6.66
CA PHE A 223 33.26 25.03 7.32
C PHE A 223 32.19 24.12 6.69
N PRO A 224 31.49 23.27 7.45
CA PRO A 224 30.41 22.45 6.92
C PRO A 224 29.33 23.29 6.22
N LEU A 225 29.14 23.02 4.94
CA LEU A 225 28.13 23.67 4.10
C LEU A 225 27.21 22.59 3.52
N MET A 226 25.91 22.80 3.62
CA MET A 226 24.86 21.87 3.22
C MET A 226 23.87 22.57 2.28
N VAL A 227 23.06 21.79 1.58
CA VAL A 227 22.10 22.31 0.60
C VAL A 227 20.69 21.82 0.93
N ASP A 228 19.74 22.75 0.99
CA ASP A 228 18.31 22.48 1.09
C ASP A 228 17.67 22.63 -0.30
N CYS A 229 16.97 21.59 -0.76
CA CYS A 229 16.34 21.54 -2.08
C CYS A 229 14.81 21.63 -2.04
N TYR A 230 14.18 21.61 -0.87
CA TYR A 230 12.72 21.74 -0.68
C TYR A 230 11.87 20.96 -1.72
N MET A 231 12.09 19.64 -1.83
CA MET A 231 11.37 18.69 -2.71
C MET A 231 11.39 19.01 -4.21
N SER A 232 12.33 19.85 -4.67
CA SER A 232 12.21 20.50 -5.99
C SER A 232 12.95 19.82 -7.14
N LEU A 233 13.83 18.88 -6.85
CA LEU A 233 14.66 18.20 -7.85
C LEU A 233 14.08 16.83 -8.24
N ASN A 234 14.69 16.22 -9.24
CA ASN A 234 14.44 14.84 -9.64
C ASN A 234 15.77 14.08 -9.69
N VAL A 235 15.70 12.75 -9.75
CA VAL A 235 16.89 11.88 -9.69
C VAL A 235 17.98 12.28 -10.70
N PRO A 236 17.70 12.47 -12.01
CA PRO A 236 18.75 12.87 -12.97
C PRO A 236 19.40 14.21 -12.63
N TYR A 237 18.60 15.24 -12.32
CA TYR A 237 19.12 16.57 -12.02
C TYR A 237 19.96 16.58 -10.74
N THR A 238 19.51 15.88 -9.70
CA THR A 238 20.27 15.71 -8.45
C THR A 238 21.62 15.05 -8.71
N ILE A 239 21.65 13.98 -9.52
CA ILE A 239 22.91 13.32 -9.87
C ILE A 239 23.87 14.28 -10.58
N GLU A 240 23.38 15.06 -11.54
CA GLU A 240 24.19 16.00 -12.31
C GLU A 240 24.72 17.16 -11.46
N VAL A 241 23.87 17.78 -10.64
CA VAL A 241 24.29 18.94 -9.82
C VAL A 241 25.26 18.54 -8.72
N VAL A 242 25.05 17.38 -8.07
CA VAL A 242 25.98 16.85 -7.06
C VAL A 242 27.33 16.56 -7.70
N LYS A 243 27.34 15.95 -8.89
CA LYS A 243 28.59 15.70 -9.64
C LYS A 243 29.31 17.00 -9.99
N ALA A 244 28.59 18.00 -10.47
CA ALA A 244 29.16 19.28 -10.87
C ALA A 244 29.76 20.06 -9.66
N THR A 245 29.29 19.77 -8.45
CA THR A 245 29.67 20.48 -7.22
C THR A 245 30.51 19.64 -6.26
N GLU A 246 30.96 18.44 -6.64
CA GLU A 246 31.74 17.55 -5.76
C GLU A 246 33.01 18.23 -5.21
N HIS A 247 33.64 19.07 -6.03
CA HIS A 247 34.83 19.87 -5.66
C HIS A 247 34.57 20.92 -4.57
N LEU A 248 33.31 21.25 -4.27
CA LEU A 248 32.92 22.22 -3.23
C LEU A 248 32.83 21.61 -1.83
N ASN A 249 33.07 20.30 -1.67
CA ASN A 249 33.08 19.61 -0.37
C ASN A 249 31.81 19.89 0.47
N LEU A 250 30.63 19.76 -0.14
CA LEU A 250 29.35 19.91 0.55
C LEU A 250 29.13 18.70 1.49
N ASN A 251 28.61 18.95 2.69
CA ASN A 251 28.48 17.92 3.72
C ASN A 251 27.25 17.02 3.49
N TRP A 252 26.10 17.58 3.12
CA TRP A 252 24.94 16.82 2.66
C TRP A 252 24.00 17.63 1.75
N TRP A 253 23.14 16.88 1.06
CA TRP A 253 22.01 17.38 0.28
C TRP A 253 20.71 16.93 0.92
N GLU A 254 19.83 17.90 1.21
CA GLU A 254 18.57 17.67 1.90
C GLU A 254 17.39 17.78 0.94
N GLU A 255 16.41 16.87 1.13
CA GLU A 255 15.09 16.86 0.51
C GLU A 255 15.12 17.18 -0.98
N CYS A 256 16.05 16.53 -1.69
CA CYS A 256 16.24 16.71 -3.12
C CYS A 256 14.99 16.36 -3.91
N LEU A 257 14.33 15.27 -3.54
CA LEU A 257 13.27 14.65 -4.32
C LEU A 257 11.90 14.92 -3.68
N SER A 258 10.83 14.66 -4.44
CA SER A 258 9.48 14.57 -3.89
C SER A 258 9.45 13.63 -2.67
N PRO A 259 8.68 13.92 -1.60
CA PRO A 259 8.55 13.02 -0.46
C PRO A 259 7.95 11.64 -0.84
N ASP A 260 7.24 11.58 -1.95
CA ASP A 260 6.70 10.33 -2.49
C ASP A 260 7.73 9.53 -3.30
N ASP A 261 8.87 10.14 -3.69
CA ASP A 261 9.99 9.49 -4.39
C ASP A 261 11.10 9.05 -3.41
N SER A 262 10.70 8.18 -2.48
CA SER A 262 11.62 7.54 -1.52
C SER A 262 12.59 6.57 -2.20
N ASP A 263 12.19 5.96 -3.32
CA ASP A 263 13.02 4.99 -4.06
C ASP A 263 14.11 5.68 -4.88
N GLY A 264 13.87 6.93 -5.33
CA GLY A 264 14.88 7.76 -5.99
C GLY A 264 16.11 8.05 -5.12
N PHE A 265 15.97 8.04 -3.79
CA PHE A 265 17.12 8.17 -2.89
C PHE A 265 18.12 7.01 -3.03
N GLU A 266 17.65 5.80 -3.39
CA GLU A 266 18.56 4.68 -3.70
C GLU A 266 19.40 4.99 -4.95
N GLN A 267 18.78 5.56 -5.97
CA GLN A 267 19.45 5.88 -7.23
C GLN A 267 20.51 6.98 -7.05
N ILE A 268 20.19 8.06 -6.32
CA ILE A 268 21.17 9.13 -6.07
C ILE A 268 22.28 8.67 -5.12
N LYS A 269 21.96 7.83 -4.12
CA LYS A 269 22.98 7.24 -3.23
C LYS A 269 23.90 6.30 -3.98
N ARG A 270 23.38 5.50 -4.91
CA ARG A 270 24.18 4.62 -5.78
C ARG A 270 25.10 5.42 -6.70
N ALA A 271 24.62 6.55 -7.24
CA ALA A 271 25.43 7.44 -8.07
C ALA A 271 26.51 8.19 -7.26
N HIS A 272 26.21 8.54 -6.01
CA HIS A 272 27.07 9.32 -5.12
C HIS A 272 27.23 8.66 -3.74
N PRO A 273 27.88 7.49 -3.65
CA PRO A 273 27.88 6.65 -2.44
C PRO A 273 28.55 7.29 -1.23
N ARG A 274 29.44 8.27 -1.45
CA ARG A 274 30.13 9.01 -0.39
C ARG A 274 29.41 10.31 0.01
N MET A 275 28.49 10.79 -0.81
CA MET A 275 27.71 11.98 -0.49
C MET A 275 26.63 11.61 0.51
N LYS A 276 26.36 12.51 1.47
CA LYS A 276 25.27 12.33 2.40
C LYS A 276 23.97 12.88 1.85
N PHE A 277 22.90 12.13 1.99
CA PHE A 277 21.55 12.55 1.63
C PHE A 277 20.63 12.48 2.85
N THR A 278 19.79 13.49 3.00
CA THR A 278 18.90 13.65 4.14
C THR A 278 17.49 14.03 3.66
N THR A 279 16.46 13.59 4.39
CA THR A 279 15.05 13.98 4.15
C THR A 279 14.18 13.55 5.34
N GLY A 280 12.90 13.90 5.30
CA GLY A 280 11.90 13.43 6.26
C GLY A 280 10.98 14.52 6.78
N GLU A 281 11.24 15.80 6.50
CA GLU A 281 10.44 16.90 7.06
C GLU A 281 8.98 16.80 6.57
N HIS A 282 8.76 16.53 5.28
CA HIS A 282 7.43 16.33 4.70
C HIS A 282 6.97 14.85 4.67
N GLU A 283 7.58 13.98 5.48
CA GLU A 283 7.10 12.60 5.69
C GLU A 283 6.45 12.47 7.08
N TYR A 284 5.45 11.59 7.19
CA TYR A 284 4.54 11.53 8.33
C TYR A 284 4.45 10.13 8.91
N SER A 285 4.33 10.07 10.24
CA SER A 285 4.17 8.86 11.04
C SER A 285 5.31 7.83 10.90
N ARG A 286 5.35 6.86 11.81
CA ARG A 286 6.29 5.74 11.71
C ARG A 286 6.13 4.91 10.43
N TYR A 287 4.96 4.93 9.79
CA TYR A 287 4.73 4.14 8.58
C TYR A 287 5.43 4.71 7.36
N GLY A 288 5.49 6.03 7.22
CA GLY A 288 6.26 6.70 6.17
C GLY A 288 7.76 6.53 6.41
N PHE A 289 8.20 6.83 7.64
CA PHE A 289 9.60 6.70 8.04
C PHE A 289 10.15 5.27 7.97
N ARG A 290 9.32 4.25 8.16
CA ARG A 290 9.72 2.86 7.97
C ARG A 290 10.35 2.63 6.59
N LYS A 291 9.76 3.18 5.52
CA LYS A 291 10.30 3.04 4.16
C LYS A 291 11.66 3.72 4.00
N LEU A 292 11.81 4.92 4.58
CA LEU A 292 13.06 5.67 4.58
C LEU A 292 14.19 4.95 5.35
N ILE A 293 13.84 4.21 6.41
CA ILE A 293 14.78 3.45 7.24
C ILE A 293 15.19 2.14 6.58
N GLU A 294 14.24 1.34 6.08
CA GLU A 294 14.47 -0.02 5.58
C GLU A 294 15.51 -0.07 4.44
N GLY A 295 15.52 0.94 3.56
CA GLY A 295 16.47 1.01 2.44
C GLY A 295 17.89 1.44 2.80
N ARG A 296 18.11 2.03 3.99
CA ARG A 296 19.41 2.61 4.42
C ARG A 296 20.09 3.52 3.38
N ASN A 297 19.29 4.21 2.56
CA ASN A 297 19.78 5.09 1.50
C ASN A 297 20.00 6.54 1.97
N LEU A 298 19.56 6.85 3.20
CA LEU A 298 19.66 8.16 3.82
C LEU A 298 20.65 8.10 4.98
N ASP A 299 21.41 9.17 5.14
CA ASP A 299 22.46 9.29 6.16
C ASP A 299 21.94 9.95 7.44
N ILE A 300 20.87 10.76 7.34
CA ILE A 300 20.18 11.42 8.45
C ILE A 300 18.70 11.54 8.10
N LEU A 301 17.83 11.21 9.06
CA LEU A 301 16.38 11.41 8.97
C LEU A 301 15.97 12.69 9.69
N GLN A 302 15.09 13.48 9.08
CA GLN A 302 14.74 14.83 9.57
C GLN A 302 13.24 15.05 9.72
N PRO A 303 12.55 14.28 10.59
CA PRO A 303 11.13 14.53 10.88
C PRO A 303 10.92 15.91 11.48
N ASP A 304 9.90 16.64 11.03
CA ASP A 304 9.45 17.83 11.75
C ASP A 304 8.50 17.43 12.89
N VAL A 305 8.84 17.80 14.13
CA VAL A 305 8.08 17.45 15.33
C VAL A 305 6.65 17.98 15.32
N MET A 306 6.44 19.16 14.74
CA MET A 306 5.11 19.76 14.63
C MET A 306 4.27 19.13 13.52
N TRP A 307 4.84 18.26 12.67
CA TRP A 307 4.16 17.70 11.51
C TRP A 307 4.03 16.16 11.57
N VAL A 308 5.02 15.45 12.11
CA VAL A 308 5.18 13.98 11.98
C VAL A 308 4.19 13.12 12.79
N GLY A 309 3.53 13.72 13.79
CA GLY A 309 2.67 13.06 14.78
C GLY A 309 3.01 13.45 16.23
N GLY A 310 3.87 14.44 16.44
CA GLY A 310 4.28 14.92 17.75
C GLY A 310 5.41 14.09 18.37
N MET A 311 5.66 14.34 19.65
CA MET A 311 6.73 13.71 20.41
C MET A 311 6.50 12.20 20.55
N THR A 312 5.26 11.77 20.77
CA THR A 312 4.90 10.35 20.93
C THR A 312 5.24 9.52 19.70
N GLU A 313 5.00 10.05 18.50
CA GLU A 313 5.30 9.33 17.27
C GLU A 313 6.78 9.43 16.89
N LEU A 314 7.41 10.59 17.16
CA LEU A 314 8.83 10.78 16.91
C LEU A 314 9.71 9.80 17.70
N ILE A 315 9.40 9.53 18.97
CA ILE A 315 10.16 8.55 19.79
C ILE A 315 10.14 7.17 19.12
N LYS A 316 9.00 6.76 18.54
CA LYS A 316 8.89 5.48 17.83
C LYS A 316 9.76 5.47 16.58
N ILE A 317 9.76 6.57 15.82
CA ILE A 317 10.62 6.74 14.65
C ILE A 317 12.10 6.66 15.04
N ALA A 318 12.49 7.35 16.11
CA ALA A 318 13.84 7.35 16.64
C ALA A 318 14.30 5.95 17.04
N ALA A 319 13.44 5.19 17.71
CA ALA A 319 13.72 3.82 18.10
C ALA A 319 13.88 2.88 16.89
N MET A 320 13.04 3.04 15.85
CA MET A 320 13.20 2.27 14.60
C MET A 320 14.52 2.62 13.90
N ALA A 321 14.85 3.90 13.76
CA ALA A 321 16.06 4.35 13.10
C ALA A 321 17.34 3.93 13.86
N ALA A 322 17.28 3.92 15.20
CA ALA A 322 18.37 3.46 16.05
C ALA A 322 18.76 2.00 15.78
N ALA A 323 17.81 1.12 15.43
CA ALA A 323 18.10 -0.27 15.09
C ALA A 323 18.94 -0.42 13.80
N TYR A 324 19.07 0.65 13.00
CA TYR A 324 19.84 0.69 11.75
C TYR A 324 21.04 1.64 11.83
N ASP A 325 21.36 2.16 13.02
CA ASP A 325 22.38 3.19 13.27
C ASP A 325 22.18 4.46 12.42
N ILE A 326 20.92 4.81 12.12
CA ILE A 326 20.60 6.02 11.35
C ILE A 326 20.29 7.16 12.34
N PRO A 327 21.04 8.29 12.27
CA PRO A 327 20.74 9.47 13.05
C PRO A 327 19.38 10.09 12.72
N VAL A 328 18.70 10.59 13.76
CA VAL A 328 17.46 11.37 13.62
C VAL A 328 17.72 12.79 14.13
N VAL A 329 17.65 13.78 13.24
CA VAL A 329 17.87 15.19 13.55
C VAL A 329 16.62 15.96 13.09
N PRO A 330 15.68 16.27 13.99
CA PRO A 330 14.43 16.89 13.59
C PRO A 330 14.60 18.20 12.83
N HIS A 331 13.74 18.40 11.83
CA HIS A 331 13.64 19.68 11.12
C HIS A 331 13.11 20.76 12.07
N ALA A 332 13.86 21.85 12.19
CA ALA A 332 13.53 23.05 12.97
C ALA A 332 12.76 22.77 14.30
N SER A 333 11.51 23.24 14.40
CA SER A 333 10.57 23.01 15.52
C SER A 333 11.00 23.50 16.91
N GLY A 334 12.07 24.28 17.00
CA GLY A 334 12.46 25.01 18.20
C GLY A 334 12.59 24.12 19.44
N PRO A 335 12.18 24.61 20.63
CA PRO A 335 12.27 23.88 21.89
C PRO A 335 11.65 22.49 21.89
N TYR A 336 10.64 22.23 21.06
CA TYR A 336 10.05 20.89 20.94
C TYR A 336 11.11 19.87 20.47
N SER A 337 11.84 20.19 19.40
CA SER A 337 12.96 19.37 18.92
C SER A 337 14.12 19.34 19.91
N TYR A 338 14.38 20.42 20.64
CA TYR A 338 15.53 20.50 21.55
C TYR A 338 15.40 19.48 22.67
N HIS A 339 14.21 19.40 23.29
CA HIS A 339 13.92 18.42 24.33
C HIS A 339 14.05 16.97 23.81
N PHE A 340 13.63 16.71 22.58
CA PHE A 340 13.85 15.41 21.95
C PHE A 340 15.34 15.13 21.75
N VAL A 341 16.06 16.00 21.02
CA VAL A 341 17.45 15.75 20.62
C VAL A 341 18.33 15.51 21.83
N VAL A 342 18.22 16.32 22.88
CA VAL A 342 19.05 16.17 24.09
C VAL A 342 18.82 14.84 24.81
N SER A 343 17.64 14.23 24.63
CA SER A 343 17.26 12.96 25.26
C SER A 343 17.66 11.72 24.48
N GLN A 344 17.97 11.84 23.18
CA GLN A 344 18.26 10.68 22.32
C GLN A 344 19.76 10.56 22.01
N ALA A 345 20.29 9.34 22.03
CA ALA A 345 21.68 9.07 21.71
C ALA A 345 21.96 9.13 20.19
N ASN A 346 21.00 8.72 19.36
CA ASN A 346 21.08 8.78 17.89
C ASN A 346 20.64 10.15 17.32
N SER A 347 20.59 11.19 18.13
CA SER A 347 20.29 12.57 17.71
C SER A 347 21.44 13.49 18.12
N PRO A 348 22.49 13.64 17.31
CA PRO A 348 23.76 14.24 17.75
C PRO A 348 23.74 15.77 17.86
N PHE A 349 22.91 16.44 17.07
CA PHE A 349 22.82 17.90 16.96
C PHE A 349 21.41 18.30 16.50
N GLN A 350 21.16 19.60 16.38
CA GLN A 350 19.87 20.14 15.98
C GLN A 350 19.99 21.21 14.89
N GLU A 351 18.97 21.32 14.05
CA GLU A 351 18.80 22.44 13.14
C GLU A 351 18.26 23.70 13.84
N TYR A 352 18.81 24.85 13.47
CA TYR A 352 18.19 26.15 13.71
C TYR A 352 17.84 26.83 12.39
N LEU A 353 16.57 27.16 12.17
CA LEU A 353 16.11 27.91 10.99
C LEU A 353 16.27 29.42 11.27
N ALA A 354 17.01 30.13 10.42
CA ALA A 354 17.26 31.56 10.59
C ALA A 354 15.97 32.36 10.42
N ASN A 355 15.37 32.77 11.53
CA ASN A 355 14.09 33.49 11.53
C ASN A 355 14.22 35.00 11.36
N SER A 356 15.44 35.55 11.21
CA SER A 356 15.61 36.95 10.85
C SER A 356 15.39 37.16 9.35
N PRO A 357 14.74 38.26 8.92
CA PRO A 357 14.44 38.50 7.50
C PRO A 357 15.66 38.45 6.58
N ASP A 358 16.81 38.89 7.07
CA ASP A 358 18.09 38.88 6.36
C ASP A 358 18.93 37.60 6.57
N GLY A 359 18.51 36.71 7.47
CA GLY A 359 19.26 35.50 7.85
C GLY A 359 20.54 35.75 8.67
N LYS A 360 20.75 36.96 9.20
CA LYS A 360 22.02 37.37 9.88
C LYS A 360 21.95 37.41 11.39
N SER A 361 20.80 37.09 11.99
CA SER A 361 20.64 37.09 13.45
C SER A 361 19.77 35.93 13.95
N VAL A 362 19.96 35.58 15.22
CA VAL A 362 19.18 34.55 15.92
C VAL A 362 17.97 35.20 16.57
N LEU A 363 16.77 34.85 16.12
CA LEU A 363 15.49 35.27 16.69
C LEU A 363 14.68 34.06 17.17
N PRO A 364 13.72 34.21 18.11
CA PRO A 364 12.82 33.13 18.48
C PRO A 364 12.13 32.51 17.25
N VAL A 365 12.05 31.18 17.20
CA VAL A 365 11.42 30.41 16.13
C VAL A 365 9.93 30.69 16.05
N PHE A 366 9.27 30.83 17.20
CA PHE A 366 7.84 31.13 17.29
C PHE A 366 7.56 32.65 17.43
N GLY A 367 8.57 33.47 17.15
CA GLY A 367 8.49 34.92 17.20
C GLY A 367 8.13 35.45 18.58
N ASN A 368 7.05 36.23 18.67
CA ASN A 368 6.61 36.85 19.92
C ASN A 368 5.60 36.00 20.71
N LEU A 369 5.33 34.76 20.31
CA LEU A 369 4.34 33.91 20.96
C LEU A 369 4.75 33.54 22.40
N PHE A 370 6.05 33.33 22.63
CA PHE A 370 6.58 32.97 23.95
C PHE A 370 7.56 34.03 24.46
N LEU A 371 7.57 34.27 25.78
CA LEU A 371 8.42 35.27 26.43
C LEU A 371 9.87 34.80 26.60
N ASN A 372 10.07 33.48 26.68
CA ASN A 372 11.29 32.87 27.16
C ASN A 372 11.77 31.71 26.26
N GLU A 373 11.48 31.78 24.96
CA GLU A 373 11.94 30.74 24.02
C GLU A 373 13.48 30.62 24.05
N PRO A 374 14.04 29.45 24.38
CA PRO A 374 15.49 29.28 24.41
C PRO A 374 16.04 29.35 22.99
N ILE A 375 17.00 30.25 22.76
CA ILE A 375 17.67 30.45 21.46
C ILE A 375 19.16 30.17 21.57
N PRO A 376 19.79 29.58 20.52
CA PRO A 376 21.21 29.30 20.55
C PRO A 376 22.05 30.56 20.68
N THR A 377 23.04 30.51 21.55
CA THR A 377 24.05 31.57 21.71
C THR A 377 25.39 31.00 21.32
N LYS A 378 26.11 31.65 20.38
CA LYS A 378 27.37 31.12 19.82
C LYS A 378 27.20 29.72 19.18
N GLY A 379 26.05 29.47 18.55
CA GLY A 379 25.73 28.20 17.89
C GLY A 379 25.43 27.02 18.81
N TYR A 380 25.21 27.23 20.11
CA TYR A 380 24.85 26.17 21.05
C TYR A 380 23.87 26.61 22.14
N LEU A 381 23.30 25.62 22.83
CA LEU A 381 22.55 25.76 24.08
C LEU A 381 23.13 24.84 25.14
N ASP A 382 23.24 25.32 26.39
CA ASP A 382 23.47 24.46 27.54
C ASP A 382 22.17 23.75 27.90
N VAL A 383 22.18 22.43 28.10
CA VAL A 383 20.94 21.65 28.30
C VAL A 383 20.14 22.10 29.53
N LYS A 384 20.81 22.72 30.52
CA LYS A 384 20.17 23.30 31.70
C LYS A 384 19.18 24.43 31.37
N THR A 385 19.27 25.06 30.20
CA THR A 385 18.27 26.05 29.76
C THR A 385 16.90 25.43 29.52
N LEU A 386 16.83 24.09 29.40
CA LEU A 386 15.61 23.31 29.17
C LEU A 386 15.02 22.71 30.45
N ASP A 387 15.51 23.10 31.64
CA ASP A 387 15.13 22.47 32.92
C ASP A 387 13.74 22.88 33.45
N LEU A 388 13.09 23.86 32.82
CA LEU A 388 11.75 24.30 33.22
C LEU A 388 10.68 23.24 32.89
N PRO A 389 9.62 23.11 33.70
CA PRO A 389 8.57 22.12 33.46
C PRO A 389 7.92 22.18 32.08
N GLY A 390 7.54 21.03 31.53
CA GLY A 390 7.02 20.95 30.17
C GLY A 390 8.12 21.21 29.14
N PHE A 391 7.80 22.00 28.10
CA PHE A 391 8.81 22.54 27.19
C PHE A 391 9.46 23.84 27.70
N GLY A 392 9.12 24.26 28.93
CA GLY A 392 9.65 25.47 29.54
C GLY A 392 9.15 26.78 28.92
N LEU A 393 8.15 26.72 28.06
CA LEU A 393 7.62 27.87 27.32
C LEU A 393 6.53 28.60 28.10
N GLU A 394 6.70 29.92 28.25
CA GLU A 394 5.74 30.84 28.85
C GLU A 394 5.06 31.67 27.74
N LEU A 395 3.74 31.55 27.65
CA LEU A 395 2.94 32.28 26.67
C LEU A 395 3.02 33.79 26.92
N ASN A 396 3.27 34.56 25.87
CA ASN A 396 3.21 36.01 25.95
C ASN A 396 1.76 36.47 26.08
N PRO A 397 1.36 37.15 27.18
CA PRO A 397 -0.01 37.63 27.37
C PRO A 397 -0.43 38.69 26.34
N ASN A 398 0.54 39.30 25.65
CA ASN A 398 0.30 40.25 24.56
C ASN A 398 0.36 39.59 23.17
N ALA A 399 0.56 38.27 23.08
CA ALA A 399 0.42 37.57 21.81
C ALA A 399 -1.02 37.69 21.33
N GLY A 400 -1.20 38.08 20.07
CA GLY A 400 -2.53 38.23 19.49
C GLY A 400 -3.14 36.85 19.23
N LEU A 401 -3.77 36.25 20.22
CA LEU A 401 -4.46 34.97 20.08
C LEU A 401 -5.95 35.20 19.92
N ILE A 402 -6.49 34.77 18.77
CA ILE A 402 -7.93 34.79 18.53
C ILE A 402 -8.50 33.43 18.89
N ASP A 403 -9.42 33.40 19.85
CA ASP A 403 -10.20 32.21 20.17
C ASP A 403 -10.96 31.71 18.94
N ALA A 404 -10.61 30.50 18.50
CA ALA A 404 -11.16 29.91 17.29
C ALA A 404 -12.65 29.56 17.42
N ALA A 405 -13.18 29.40 18.64
CA ALA A 405 -14.60 29.13 18.87
C ALA A 405 -15.52 30.21 18.26
N ARG A 406 -15.01 31.44 18.07
CA ARG A 406 -15.75 32.56 17.46
C ARG A 406 -15.72 32.55 15.93
N ILE A 407 -14.80 31.79 15.32
CA ILE A 407 -14.55 31.77 13.87
C ILE A 407 -15.27 30.58 13.20
N LEU A 408 -15.47 29.48 13.94
CA LEU A 408 -16.10 28.26 13.43
C LEU A 408 -17.65 28.33 13.32
N ASN A 409 -18.25 29.51 13.07
CA ASN A 409 -19.72 29.71 13.07
C ASN A 409 -20.25 30.27 11.72
N PRO A 410 -21.33 29.71 11.11
CA PRO A 410 -22.17 28.63 11.63
C PRO A 410 -21.42 27.30 11.63
N ALA A 411 -21.47 26.60 12.77
CA ALA A 411 -20.92 25.27 12.88
C ALA A 411 -21.55 24.35 11.81
N PRO A 412 -20.77 23.55 11.05
CA PRO A 412 -21.32 22.40 10.36
C PRO A 412 -22.06 21.51 11.37
N ALA A 413 -23.12 20.83 10.96
CA ALA A 413 -23.99 20.07 11.87
C ALA A 413 -23.17 19.22 12.85
N LYS A 414 -23.35 19.47 14.16
CA LYS A 414 -22.67 18.72 15.22
C LYS A 414 -22.86 17.22 15.00
N SER A 415 -21.78 16.46 15.20
CA SER A 415 -21.82 14.99 15.19
C SER A 415 -22.98 14.45 16.03
N LEU A 416 -23.58 13.33 15.60
CA LEU A 416 -24.59 12.59 16.37
C LEU A 416 -24.07 12.37 17.80
N LYS A 417 -24.84 12.82 18.80
CA LYS A 417 -24.46 12.61 20.21
C LYS A 417 -24.47 11.10 20.51
N PRO A 418 -23.51 10.59 21.30
CA PRO A 418 -23.64 9.27 21.91
C PRO A 418 -24.97 9.18 22.67
N ILE A 419 -25.64 8.04 22.61
CA ILE A 419 -26.90 7.80 23.32
C ILE A 419 -26.61 7.89 24.82
N GLU A 420 -27.01 8.98 25.48
CA GLU A 420 -26.98 9.10 26.94
C GLU A 420 -27.99 8.11 27.54
N GLN A 421 -27.51 7.21 28.41
CA GLN A 421 -28.38 6.37 29.23
C GLN A 421 -29.11 7.24 30.25
N LYS A 422 -30.36 7.62 29.96
CA LYS A 422 -31.25 8.23 30.95
C LYS A 422 -31.71 7.19 31.97
N GLN A 423 -31.49 7.48 33.25
CA GLN A 423 -32.17 6.83 34.37
C GLN A 423 -33.70 6.99 34.22
N PRO A 424 -34.51 6.01 34.64
CA PRO A 424 -35.95 6.06 34.47
C PRO A 424 -36.59 6.94 35.56
N GLU A 425 -37.13 8.09 35.17
CA GLU A 425 -38.08 8.85 36.00
C GLU A 425 -39.53 8.63 35.57
N GLN A 426 -40.38 8.73 36.59
CA GLN A 426 -41.74 8.23 36.69
C GLN A 426 -42.75 8.96 35.80
N VAL A 427 -43.75 8.18 35.41
CA VAL A 427 -44.97 8.58 34.70
C VAL A 427 -45.86 9.44 35.59
N VAL A 428 -46.33 10.59 35.07
CA VAL A 428 -47.59 11.23 35.48
C VAL A 428 -48.29 11.82 34.25
N GLU A 429 -49.58 11.48 34.10
CA GLU A 429 -50.53 11.94 33.09
C GLU A 429 -50.92 13.43 33.26
N THR A 430 -51.31 14.12 32.18
CA THR A 430 -52.69 14.61 31.93
C THR A 430 -52.82 15.63 30.78
N ASN A 431 -53.83 15.38 29.93
CA ASN A 431 -54.83 16.26 29.29
C ASN A 431 -54.51 17.72 28.84
N GLY A 432 -54.99 18.05 27.61
CA GLY A 432 -55.83 19.24 27.41
C GLY A 432 -55.47 20.24 26.29
N ALA A 433 -56.14 20.10 25.13
CA ALA A 433 -56.86 21.10 24.31
C ALA A 433 -56.33 22.54 23.99
N ASN A 434 -56.59 22.92 22.71
CA ASN A 434 -56.81 24.26 22.11
C ASN A 434 -55.58 25.20 22.02
N GLY A 435 -55.32 25.99 20.96
CA GLY A 435 -56.00 26.37 19.71
C GLY A 435 -55.51 27.77 19.28
N VAL A 436 -55.72 28.14 18.00
CA VAL A 436 -55.86 29.54 17.48
C VAL A 436 -54.55 30.38 17.40
N GLU A 437 -54.19 31.20 16.39
CA GLU A 437 -54.53 31.50 14.99
C GLU A 437 -53.63 32.71 14.54
N GLN A 438 -53.55 32.97 13.23
CA GLN A 438 -53.30 34.27 12.55
C GLN A 438 -51.87 34.89 12.61
N ALA A 439 -51.11 34.95 11.50
CA ALA A 439 -51.25 35.77 10.28
C ALA A 439 -51.09 37.29 10.54
N ARG A 440 -50.20 38.04 9.86
CA ARG A 440 -50.37 38.55 8.49
C ARG A 440 -49.23 39.51 8.06
N VAL A 441 -48.97 39.53 6.73
CA VAL A 441 -48.70 40.68 5.82
C VAL A 441 -47.36 41.43 5.96
N GLY A 442 -46.62 41.80 4.90
CA GLY A 442 -46.78 41.70 3.45
C GLY A 442 -46.10 42.90 2.74
N GLN A 443 -45.91 42.75 1.42
CA GLN A 443 -45.70 43.81 0.39
C GLN A 443 -44.27 44.41 0.24
N HIS A 444 -43.71 44.70 -0.96
CA HIS A 444 -44.17 44.60 -2.35
C HIS A 444 -43.05 45.06 -3.34
N PHE A 445 -43.26 44.75 -4.64
CA PHE A 445 -42.92 45.50 -5.87
C PHE A 445 -41.57 45.31 -6.63
N LEU A 446 -41.72 44.71 -7.84
CA LEU A 446 -40.98 44.80 -9.12
C LEU A 446 -40.95 46.25 -9.70
N PRO A 447 -40.29 46.65 -10.84
CA PRO A 447 -40.12 45.87 -12.11
C PRO A 447 -38.95 46.23 -13.11
N CYS A 448 -38.96 45.55 -14.29
CA CYS A 448 -38.64 46.00 -15.68
C CYS A 448 -37.28 45.70 -16.40
N CYS A 449 -37.39 44.86 -17.47
CA CYS A 449 -36.97 44.99 -18.90
C CYS A 449 -35.50 44.92 -19.42
N ASN A 450 -35.15 43.78 -20.08
CA ASN A 450 -34.58 43.44 -21.45
C ASN A 450 -33.72 44.46 -22.28
N PRO A 451 -32.91 44.10 -23.34
CA PRO A 451 -32.84 42.84 -24.16
C PRO A 451 -31.47 42.39 -24.81
N ALA A 452 -31.54 41.29 -25.61
CA ALA A 452 -30.67 40.79 -26.71
C ALA A 452 -29.47 39.87 -26.32
N VAL A 453 -29.24 38.68 -26.92
CA VAL A 453 -28.74 38.41 -28.29
C VAL A 453 -29.10 36.97 -28.79
N ARG A 454 -29.07 36.81 -30.13
CA ARG A 454 -29.51 35.74 -31.05
C ARG A 454 -28.86 34.34 -30.95
N ASN A 455 -29.61 33.36 -31.46
CA ASN A 455 -29.36 31.93 -31.74
C ASN A 455 -28.21 31.58 -32.73
N TYR A 456 -27.65 30.37 -32.56
CA TYR A 456 -27.18 29.47 -33.63
C TYR A 456 -27.52 28.00 -33.29
N PRO A 457 -28.10 27.19 -34.21
CA PRO A 457 -28.40 25.77 -33.99
C PRO A 457 -27.39 24.88 -34.74
N ALA A 458 -26.46 24.24 -34.02
CA ALA A 458 -25.57 23.22 -34.59
C ALA A 458 -24.95 22.27 -33.54
N MET A 459 -25.61 22.06 -32.39
CA MET A 459 -24.97 21.34 -31.27
C MET A 459 -25.81 20.22 -30.64
N GLU A 460 -27.04 19.98 -31.10
CA GLU A 460 -27.89 18.90 -30.56
C GLU A 460 -27.63 17.54 -31.22
N ALA A 461 -27.36 17.48 -32.53
CA ALA A 461 -27.08 16.21 -33.22
C ALA A 461 -25.74 15.56 -32.82
N VAL A 462 -24.80 16.35 -32.28
CA VAL A 462 -23.49 15.86 -31.79
C VAL A 462 -23.61 15.34 -30.35
N LYS A 463 -24.54 15.85 -29.54
CA LYS A 463 -24.76 15.42 -28.16
C LYS A 463 -25.36 14.01 -28.05
N ASP A 464 -26.34 13.69 -28.89
CA ASP A 464 -27.00 12.37 -28.80
C ASP A 464 -26.09 11.22 -29.26
N THR A 465 -25.19 11.49 -30.22
CA THR A 465 -24.21 10.51 -30.69
C THR A 465 -23.10 10.28 -29.64
N ILE A 466 -22.70 11.33 -28.92
CA ILE A 466 -21.70 11.25 -27.83
C ILE A 466 -22.29 10.59 -26.58
N ASN A 467 -23.54 10.89 -26.22
CA ASN A 467 -24.21 10.28 -25.06
C ASN A 467 -24.45 8.78 -25.25
N THR A 468 -24.82 8.35 -26.47
CA THR A 468 -25.01 6.92 -26.78
C THR A 468 -23.68 6.14 -26.82
N ALA A 469 -22.56 6.81 -27.12
CA ALA A 469 -21.23 6.22 -27.09
C ALA A 469 -20.64 6.12 -25.67
N LEU A 470 -20.97 7.08 -24.79
CA LEU A 470 -20.53 7.12 -23.39
C LEU A 470 -21.24 6.07 -22.51
N GLU A 471 -22.49 5.72 -22.78
CA GLU A 471 -23.20 4.66 -22.04
C GLU A 471 -22.68 3.24 -22.32
N LYS A 472 -21.92 3.04 -23.40
CA LYS A 472 -21.46 1.70 -23.84
C LYS A 472 -19.97 1.40 -23.63
N LEU A 473 -19.20 2.35 -23.08
CA LEU A 473 -17.77 2.17 -22.77
C LEU A 473 -17.57 2.05 -21.26
N HIS A 474 -17.70 0.83 -20.73
CA HIS A 474 -17.21 0.51 -19.38
C HIS A 474 -15.68 0.42 -19.40
N ILE A 475 -15.02 1.55 -19.13
CA ILE A 475 -13.60 1.62 -18.79
C ILE A 475 -13.55 1.99 -17.30
N THR A 476 -13.34 1.01 -16.44
CA THR A 476 -13.15 1.24 -15.00
C THR A 476 -11.70 1.66 -14.73
N GLY A 477 -11.49 2.96 -14.72
CA GLY A 477 -10.27 3.62 -14.25
C GLY A 477 -10.59 5.03 -13.78
N GLY A 478 -10.46 5.28 -12.47
CA GLY A 478 -10.32 6.59 -11.83
C GLY A 478 -11.35 7.67 -12.19
N ALA A 479 -12.45 7.75 -11.44
CA ALA A 479 -13.29 8.95 -11.42
C ALA A 479 -12.89 9.86 -10.25
N GLN A 480 -12.29 11.00 -10.58
CA GLN A 480 -12.32 12.20 -9.74
C GLN A 480 -13.76 12.76 -9.71
N GLY A 481 -14.30 12.96 -8.51
CA GLY A 481 -15.06 14.18 -8.17
C GLY A 481 -16.50 14.35 -8.69
N ALA A 482 -17.40 13.43 -8.34
CA ALA A 482 -18.80 13.79 -8.06
C ALA A 482 -19.09 13.47 -6.58
N PRO A 483 -19.80 14.34 -5.83
CA PRO A 483 -20.19 14.01 -4.46
C PRO A 483 -21.03 12.72 -4.45
N ALA A 484 -20.74 11.80 -3.53
CA ALA A 484 -21.50 10.57 -3.36
C ALA A 484 -22.99 10.92 -3.19
N LYS A 485 -23.80 10.51 -4.17
CA LYS A 485 -25.24 10.78 -4.18
C LYS A 485 -25.94 9.63 -3.47
N GLU A 486 -26.75 9.95 -2.46
CA GLU A 486 -27.62 8.97 -1.81
C GLU A 486 -28.55 8.34 -2.86
N PRO A 487 -28.76 7.01 -2.84
CA PRO A 487 -29.77 6.38 -3.70
C PRO A 487 -31.14 7.00 -3.42
N SER A 488 -32.00 7.09 -4.43
CA SER A 488 -33.36 7.54 -4.20
C SER A 488 -34.08 6.61 -3.23
N GLU A 489 -35.10 7.12 -2.53
CA GLU A 489 -35.89 6.31 -1.61
C GLU A 489 -36.52 5.09 -2.31
N GLU A 490 -36.91 5.25 -3.58
CA GLU A 490 -37.40 4.16 -4.44
C GLU A 490 -36.32 3.10 -4.70
N GLN A 491 -35.12 3.52 -5.11
CA GLN A 491 -33.98 2.62 -5.35
C GLN A 491 -33.58 1.84 -4.09
N PHE A 492 -33.51 2.53 -2.96
CA PHE A 492 -33.21 1.89 -1.68
C PHE A 492 -34.29 0.89 -1.27
N ASN A 493 -35.56 1.25 -1.36
CA ASN A 493 -36.68 0.37 -0.98
C ASN A 493 -36.77 -0.87 -1.88
N GLU A 494 -36.44 -0.75 -3.17
CA GLU A 494 -36.35 -1.89 -4.08
C GLU A 494 -35.24 -2.87 -3.64
N LEU A 495 -34.03 -2.36 -3.39
CA LEU A 495 -32.90 -3.18 -2.95
C LEU A 495 -33.18 -3.82 -1.58
N LYS A 496 -33.72 -3.06 -0.64
CA LYS A 496 -34.11 -3.55 0.69
C LYS A 496 -35.15 -4.66 0.59
N SER A 497 -36.19 -4.49 -0.23
CA SER A 497 -37.22 -5.52 -0.45
C SER A 497 -36.63 -6.81 -1.01
N LYS A 498 -35.64 -6.72 -1.92
CA LYS A 498 -34.95 -7.90 -2.48
C LYS A 498 -34.23 -8.71 -1.40
N TYR A 499 -33.49 -8.04 -0.53
CA TYR A 499 -32.77 -8.69 0.56
C TYR A 499 -33.68 -9.18 1.68
N GLU A 500 -34.76 -8.45 2.01
CA GLU A 500 -35.77 -8.91 2.97
C GLU A 500 -36.47 -10.19 2.51
N LYS A 501 -36.84 -10.28 1.22
CA LYS A 501 -37.43 -11.51 0.65
C LYS A 501 -36.46 -12.69 0.70
N ALA A 502 -35.17 -12.42 0.56
CA ALA A 502 -34.12 -13.42 0.70
C ALA A 502 -33.74 -13.70 2.17
N GLY A 503 -34.41 -13.09 3.16
CA GLY A 503 -34.05 -13.28 4.57
C GLY A 503 -32.64 -12.77 4.90
N GLN A 504 -32.20 -11.68 4.27
CA GLN A 504 -30.90 -11.04 4.49
C GLN A 504 -31.09 -9.57 4.94
N GLU A 505 -32.21 -9.24 5.56
CA GLU A 505 -32.59 -7.90 6.01
C GLU A 505 -31.61 -7.27 7.01
N GLN A 506 -30.87 -8.10 7.74
CA GLN A 506 -29.92 -7.64 8.76
C GLN A 506 -28.77 -6.79 8.18
N VAL A 507 -28.50 -6.87 6.86
CA VAL A 507 -27.49 -6.01 6.22
C VAL A 507 -27.89 -4.52 6.26
N PHE A 508 -29.16 -4.22 6.49
CA PHE A 508 -29.70 -2.87 6.62
C PHE A 508 -29.95 -2.42 8.06
N SER A 509 -29.57 -3.21 9.07
CA SER A 509 -29.83 -2.92 10.49
C SER A 509 -29.33 -1.54 10.96
N PHE A 510 -28.35 -0.98 10.25
CA PHE A 510 -27.77 0.33 10.57
C PHE A 510 -28.06 1.42 9.53
N TYR A 511 -28.79 1.13 8.45
CA TYR A 511 -28.90 2.02 7.27
C TYR A 511 -29.35 3.44 7.63
N GLU A 512 -30.38 3.58 8.48
CA GLU A 512 -30.90 4.89 8.92
C GLU A 512 -29.88 5.71 9.74
N LYS A 513 -28.86 5.05 10.30
CA LYS A 513 -27.82 5.67 11.12
C LYS A 513 -26.56 5.98 10.31
N LEU A 514 -26.52 5.63 9.01
CA LEU A 514 -25.37 5.86 8.13
C LEU A 514 -25.37 7.28 7.56
N SER A 515 -24.17 7.83 7.34
CA SER A 515 -24.00 9.05 6.56
C SER A 515 -24.36 8.83 5.09
N THR A 516 -24.64 9.91 4.34
CA THR A 516 -24.95 9.85 2.90
C THR A 516 -23.88 9.08 2.09
N ALA A 517 -22.60 9.30 2.39
CA ALA A 517 -21.50 8.58 1.73
C ALA A 517 -21.49 7.09 2.07
N GLU A 518 -21.77 6.73 3.32
CA GLU A 518 -21.87 5.33 3.77
C GLU A 518 -23.10 4.61 3.20
N LYS A 519 -24.24 5.30 3.10
CA LYS A 519 -25.43 4.78 2.43
C LYS A 519 -25.17 4.51 0.97
N ALA A 520 -24.53 5.45 0.26
CA ALA A 520 -24.15 5.28 -1.13
C ALA A 520 -23.20 4.09 -1.32
N ALA A 521 -22.15 3.98 -0.48
CA ALA A 521 -21.19 2.87 -0.55
C ALA A 521 -21.84 1.50 -0.24
N LEU A 522 -22.69 1.42 0.79
CA LEU A 522 -23.39 0.19 1.13
C LEU A 522 -24.39 -0.20 0.04
N TYR A 523 -25.13 0.76 -0.51
CA TYR A 523 -26.06 0.54 -1.62
C TYR A 523 -25.32 0.01 -2.86
N GLU A 524 -24.22 0.65 -3.25
CA GLU A 524 -23.40 0.22 -4.40
C GLU A 524 -22.85 -1.20 -4.18
N GLN A 525 -22.32 -1.48 -2.99
CA GLN A 525 -21.80 -2.81 -2.66
C GLN A 525 -22.89 -3.89 -2.70
N LEU A 526 -24.05 -3.65 -2.07
CA LEU A 526 -25.16 -4.62 -2.02
C LEU A 526 -25.84 -4.81 -3.37
N SER A 527 -25.84 -3.79 -4.23
CA SER A 527 -26.37 -3.87 -5.60
C SER A 527 -25.59 -4.85 -6.48
N ASN A 528 -24.31 -5.07 -6.17
CA ASN A 528 -23.46 -6.02 -6.89
C ASN A 528 -23.69 -7.49 -6.48
N PHE A 529 -24.48 -7.77 -5.44
CA PHE A 529 -24.81 -9.13 -5.02
C PHE A 529 -26.27 -9.48 -5.32
N ASN A 530 -26.49 -10.75 -5.67
CA ASN A 530 -27.82 -11.32 -5.75
C ASN A 530 -28.08 -12.20 -4.51
N PRO A 531 -28.85 -11.73 -3.50
CA PRO A 531 -29.02 -12.45 -2.25
C PRO A 531 -29.71 -13.82 -2.42
N ASP A 532 -30.58 -14.00 -3.41
CA ASP A 532 -31.19 -15.30 -3.72
C ASP A 532 -30.12 -16.32 -4.16
N TYR A 533 -29.20 -15.88 -5.02
CA TYR A 533 -28.08 -16.70 -5.46
C TYR A 533 -27.12 -17.01 -4.30
N ILE A 534 -26.83 -16.03 -3.44
CA ILE A 534 -26.00 -16.24 -2.24
C ILE A 534 -26.62 -17.30 -1.32
N ASN A 535 -27.93 -17.26 -1.10
CA ASN A 535 -28.63 -18.28 -0.32
C ASN A 535 -28.55 -19.65 -1.00
N GLU A 536 -28.78 -19.73 -2.32
CA GLU A 536 -28.72 -20.97 -3.08
C GLU A 536 -27.35 -21.66 -2.94
N ILE A 537 -26.26 -20.91 -3.14
CA ILE A 537 -24.90 -21.48 -3.05
C ILE A 537 -24.51 -21.79 -1.61
N THR A 538 -24.98 -21.01 -0.64
CA THR A 538 -24.73 -21.25 0.80
C THR A 538 -25.41 -22.52 1.26
N GLU A 539 -26.69 -22.71 0.89
CA GLU A 539 -27.46 -23.89 1.25
C GLU A 539 -26.85 -25.14 0.62
N ARG A 540 -26.48 -25.08 -0.66
CA ARG A 540 -25.78 -26.18 -1.34
C ARG A 540 -24.46 -26.54 -0.67
N ALA A 541 -23.72 -25.56 -0.17
CA ALA A 541 -22.41 -25.76 0.43
C ALA A 541 -22.48 -26.26 1.89
N LEU A 542 -23.45 -25.79 2.68
CA LEU A 542 -23.65 -26.20 4.07
C LEU A 542 -24.42 -27.51 4.20
N HIS A 543 -25.36 -27.77 3.28
CA HIS A 543 -26.21 -28.94 3.25
C HIS A 543 -26.12 -29.64 1.89
N PRO A 544 -24.94 -30.16 1.50
CA PRO A 544 -24.80 -30.88 0.25
C PRO A 544 -25.75 -32.09 0.23
N ALA A 545 -26.41 -32.31 -0.90
CA ALA A 545 -27.30 -33.47 -1.07
C ALA A 545 -26.52 -34.76 -0.75
N LYS A 546 -27.06 -35.61 0.13
CA LYS A 546 -26.47 -36.93 0.40
C LYS A 546 -26.46 -37.70 -0.92
N SER A 547 -25.28 -37.95 -1.49
CA SER A 547 -25.18 -38.86 -2.63
C SER A 547 -25.62 -40.25 -2.17
N GLU A 548 -26.46 -40.91 -2.96
CA GLU A 548 -26.72 -42.34 -2.79
C GLU A 548 -25.37 -43.07 -2.76
N SER A 549 -25.20 -43.96 -1.80
CA SER A 549 -23.95 -44.62 -1.45
C SER A 549 -23.49 -45.60 -2.53
N THR A 550 -23.00 -45.08 -3.66
CA THR A 550 -22.13 -45.82 -4.58
C THR A 550 -20.69 -45.64 -4.11
N GLU A 551 -20.01 -46.76 -3.88
CA GLU A 551 -18.59 -46.83 -3.55
C GLU A 551 -17.78 -45.97 -4.54
N THR A 552 -16.99 -45.02 -4.03
CA THR A 552 -16.22 -44.10 -4.88
C THR A 552 -15.07 -44.87 -5.51
N LYS A 553 -15.03 -44.96 -6.84
CA LYS A 553 -13.99 -45.69 -7.56
C LYS A 553 -12.89 -44.72 -7.99
N LEU A 554 -11.67 -44.95 -7.51
CA LEU A 554 -10.47 -44.19 -7.88
C LEU A 554 -9.56 -45.01 -8.79
N GLU A 555 -9.19 -44.46 -9.94
CA GLU A 555 -8.30 -45.07 -10.91
C GLU A 555 -7.29 -44.03 -11.43
N PRO A 556 -6.05 -44.40 -11.78
CA PRO A 556 -5.17 -43.50 -12.52
C PRO A 556 -5.80 -43.11 -13.86
N LEU A 557 -5.41 -41.96 -14.40
CA LEU A 557 -5.80 -41.59 -15.76
C LEU A 557 -5.30 -42.63 -16.78
N PRO A 558 -6.04 -42.86 -17.87
CA PRO A 558 -5.66 -43.85 -18.87
C PRO A 558 -4.41 -43.41 -19.65
N GLU A 559 -3.60 -44.38 -20.09
CA GLU A 559 -2.29 -44.11 -20.70
C GLU A 559 -2.35 -43.23 -21.96
N ASN A 560 -3.47 -43.27 -22.69
CA ASN A 560 -3.68 -42.43 -23.87
C ASN A 560 -3.87 -40.93 -23.52
N ALA A 561 -4.30 -40.62 -22.29
CA ALA A 561 -4.48 -39.27 -21.77
C ALA A 561 -3.26 -38.77 -20.99
N THR A 562 -2.30 -39.63 -20.65
CA THR A 562 -1.11 -39.27 -19.88
C THR A 562 0.16 -39.23 -20.73
N SER A 563 1.08 -38.34 -20.37
CA SER A 563 2.46 -38.32 -20.86
C SER A 563 3.41 -37.96 -19.73
N SER A 564 4.70 -38.22 -19.89
CA SER A 564 5.73 -37.83 -18.91
C SER A 564 6.99 -37.35 -19.62
N VAL A 565 7.53 -36.21 -19.19
CA VAL A 565 8.84 -35.71 -19.64
C VAL A 565 9.97 -36.63 -19.19
N LEU A 566 9.75 -37.45 -18.16
CA LEU A 566 10.73 -38.42 -17.66
C LEU A 566 10.75 -39.70 -18.48
N ASP A 567 9.56 -40.15 -18.92
CA ASP A 567 9.39 -41.47 -19.52
C ASP A 567 9.18 -41.45 -21.05
N SER A 568 8.88 -40.27 -21.63
CA SER A 568 8.70 -40.12 -23.08
C SER A 568 10.03 -40.03 -23.84
N SER A 569 10.06 -40.54 -25.06
CA SER A 569 11.21 -40.39 -25.96
C SER A 569 11.49 -38.93 -26.32
N GLN A 570 12.77 -38.57 -26.44
CA GLN A 570 13.20 -37.23 -26.84
C GLN A 570 12.54 -36.74 -28.15
N GLU A 571 12.36 -37.63 -29.14
CA GLU A 571 11.67 -37.31 -30.41
C GLU A 571 10.24 -36.77 -30.20
N ASN A 572 9.49 -37.35 -29.26
CA ASN A 572 8.13 -36.88 -28.96
C ASN A 572 8.15 -35.53 -28.24
N LEU A 573 9.11 -35.33 -27.33
CA LEU A 573 9.29 -34.07 -26.61
C LEU A 573 9.67 -32.95 -27.58
N ASP A 574 10.61 -33.21 -28.50
CA ASP A 574 11.03 -32.26 -29.54
C ASP A 574 9.87 -31.94 -30.49
N LYS A 575 9.10 -32.96 -30.90
CA LYS A 575 7.91 -32.76 -31.75
C LYS A 575 6.86 -31.88 -31.07
N TRP A 576 6.56 -32.11 -29.80
CA TRP A 576 5.61 -31.28 -29.06
C TRP A 576 6.14 -29.87 -28.84
N TYR A 577 7.42 -29.74 -28.46
CA TYR A 577 8.05 -28.45 -28.29
C TYR A 577 8.00 -27.63 -29.59
N ASP A 578 8.33 -28.23 -30.72
CA ASP A 578 8.36 -27.58 -32.03
C ASP A 578 6.95 -27.16 -32.48
N SER A 579 5.97 -28.04 -32.33
CA SER A 579 4.58 -27.71 -32.66
C SER A 579 4.02 -26.62 -31.74
N GLY A 580 4.33 -26.64 -30.45
CA GLY A 580 3.92 -25.58 -29.53
C GLY A 580 4.59 -24.25 -29.84
N LEU A 581 5.87 -24.26 -30.24
CA LEU A 581 6.59 -23.05 -30.58
C LEU A 581 6.08 -22.43 -31.88
N GLU A 582 5.63 -23.26 -32.83
CA GLU A 582 4.91 -22.81 -34.03
C GLU A 582 3.59 -22.12 -33.66
N LEU A 583 2.81 -22.69 -32.73
CA LEU A 583 1.57 -22.06 -32.24
C LEU A 583 1.82 -20.72 -31.54
N VAL A 584 2.93 -20.61 -30.79
CA VAL A 584 3.40 -19.33 -30.23
C VAL A 584 3.74 -18.35 -31.37
N ALA A 585 4.52 -18.78 -32.36
CA ALA A 585 4.94 -17.96 -33.50
C ALA A 585 3.76 -17.44 -34.35
N ASP A 586 2.65 -18.18 -34.37
CA ASP A 586 1.40 -17.83 -35.04
C ASP A 586 0.48 -16.93 -34.19
N ASN A 587 0.92 -16.49 -33.01
CA ASN A 587 0.15 -15.67 -32.07
C ASN A 587 -1.16 -16.33 -31.61
N LYS A 588 -1.19 -17.67 -31.52
CA LYS A 588 -2.36 -18.46 -31.09
C LYS A 588 -2.36 -18.79 -29.60
N VAL A 589 -1.32 -18.39 -28.86
CA VAL A 589 -1.09 -18.73 -27.47
C VAL A 589 -1.26 -17.51 -26.57
N ALA A 590 -1.99 -17.67 -25.47
CA ALA A 590 -2.07 -16.69 -24.39
C ALA A 590 -1.78 -17.33 -23.03
N VAL A 591 -1.52 -16.48 -22.04
CA VAL A 591 -1.26 -16.87 -20.66
C VAL A 591 -2.28 -16.22 -19.72
N VAL A 592 -2.80 -17.00 -18.77
CA VAL A 592 -3.63 -16.52 -17.67
C VAL A 592 -2.92 -16.75 -16.35
N LEU A 593 -2.54 -15.68 -15.66
CA LEU A 593 -1.87 -15.75 -14.37
C LEU A 593 -2.87 -15.56 -13.23
N MET A 594 -2.94 -16.53 -12.32
CA MET A 594 -3.70 -16.40 -11.07
C MET A 594 -2.83 -15.73 -9.99
N ALA A 595 -3.02 -14.43 -9.78
CA ALA A 595 -2.27 -13.58 -8.85
C ALA A 595 -3.14 -12.88 -7.79
N GLY A 596 -4.32 -13.42 -7.47
CA GLY A 596 -5.26 -12.81 -6.51
C GLY A 596 -4.84 -12.85 -5.04
N GLY A 597 -3.81 -13.63 -4.69
CA GLY A 597 -3.35 -13.79 -3.30
C GLY A 597 -2.38 -12.69 -2.84
N GLN A 598 -2.62 -12.13 -1.65
CA GLN A 598 -1.63 -11.31 -0.95
C GLN A 598 -0.49 -12.18 -0.36
N GLY A 599 0.71 -11.60 -0.23
CA GLY A 599 1.87 -12.25 0.38
C GLY A 599 1.82 -12.35 1.91
N THR A 600 0.64 -12.36 2.54
CA THR A 600 0.49 -12.23 4.01
C THR A 600 1.15 -13.37 4.78
N ARG A 601 1.08 -14.61 4.28
CA ARG A 601 1.79 -15.77 4.86
C ARG A 601 3.32 -15.66 4.75
N LEU A 602 3.81 -14.81 3.84
CA LEU A 602 5.23 -14.53 3.64
C LEU A 602 5.71 -13.32 4.46
N GLY A 603 4.82 -12.71 5.26
CA GLY A 603 5.11 -11.47 6.00
C GLY A 603 5.09 -10.20 5.15
N SER A 604 4.54 -10.25 3.92
CA SER A 604 4.46 -9.09 3.01
C SER A 604 3.02 -8.61 2.83
N SER A 605 2.83 -7.28 2.83
CA SER A 605 1.56 -6.64 2.45
C SER A 605 1.40 -6.46 0.94
N ALA A 606 2.45 -6.70 0.15
CA ALA A 606 2.41 -6.59 -1.31
C ALA A 606 1.75 -7.83 -1.96
N PRO A 607 1.28 -7.72 -3.23
CA PRO A 607 0.91 -8.88 -4.02
C PRO A 607 2.05 -9.90 -4.08
N LYS A 608 1.73 -11.19 -4.04
CA LYS A 608 2.75 -12.24 -3.95
C LYS A 608 3.74 -12.22 -5.14
N GLY A 609 3.29 -11.84 -6.33
CA GLY A 609 4.17 -11.76 -7.51
C GLY A 609 5.26 -10.70 -7.41
N CYS A 610 5.13 -9.71 -6.53
CA CYS A 610 6.14 -8.68 -6.28
C CYS A 610 7.28 -9.17 -5.36
N PHE A 611 7.18 -10.38 -4.80
CA PHE A 611 8.10 -10.86 -3.78
C PHE A 611 9.50 -11.16 -4.36
N ASP A 612 10.55 -10.64 -3.71
CA ASP A 612 11.95 -11.00 -3.95
C ASP A 612 12.34 -12.18 -3.04
N ILE A 613 12.60 -13.34 -3.66
CA ILE A 613 13.01 -14.55 -2.93
C ILE A 613 14.48 -14.52 -2.49
N GLY A 614 15.25 -13.52 -2.93
CA GLY A 614 16.65 -13.30 -2.55
C GLY A 614 17.66 -13.84 -3.57
N LEU A 615 17.27 -13.95 -4.84
CA LEU A 615 18.19 -14.27 -5.94
C LEU A 615 19.28 -13.19 -6.08
N PRO A 616 20.46 -13.51 -6.66
CA PRO A 616 21.50 -12.53 -6.97
C PRO A 616 20.99 -11.29 -7.72
N SER A 617 20.10 -11.48 -8.71
CA SER A 617 19.50 -10.40 -9.52
C SER A 617 18.45 -9.54 -8.81
N LYS A 618 17.92 -10.02 -7.67
CA LYS A 618 16.78 -9.41 -6.95
C LYS A 618 15.46 -9.36 -7.73
N LYS A 619 15.35 -10.12 -8.82
CA LYS A 619 14.13 -10.16 -9.65
C LYS A 619 12.94 -10.69 -8.85
N SER A 620 11.80 -10.02 -9.01
CA SER A 620 10.51 -10.49 -8.50
C SER A 620 9.98 -11.69 -9.30
N LEU A 621 9.00 -12.42 -8.75
CA LEU A 621 8.33 -13.50 -9.49
C LEU A 621 7.66 -12.99 -10.77
N PHE A 622 7.04 -11.80 -10.75
CA PHE A 622 6.47 -11.18 -11.95
C PHE A 622 7.54 -10.92 -13.01
N GLN A 623 8.70 -10.40 -12.63
CA GLN A 623 9.78 -10.14 -13.59
C GLN A 623 10.32 -11.43 -14.20
N LEU A 624 10.59 -12.46 -13.39
CA LEU A 624 11.05 -13.77 -13.89
C LEU A 624 10.05 -14.36 -14.89
N GLN A 625 8.75 -14.24 -14.62
CA GLN A 625 7.69 -14.75 -15.50
C GLN A 625 7.54 -13.91 -16.77
N GLY A 626 7.62 -12.58 -16.68
CA GLY A 626 7.59 -11.68 -17.83
C GLY A 626 8.79 -11.88 -18.77
N GLU A 627 9.99 -12.08 -18.21
CA GLU A 627 11.18 -12.38 -19.00
C GLU A 627 11.11 -13.76 -19.67
N ARG A 628 10.45 -14.76 -19.06
CA ARG A 628 10.16 -16.05 -19.71
C ARG A 628 9.22 -15.90 -20.91
N ILE A 629 8.20 -15.03 -20.81
CA ILE A 629 7.32 -14.68 -21.94
C ILE A 629 8.15 -14.03 -23.06
N ALA A 630 8.94 -13.01 -22.73
CA ALA A 630 9.78 -12.32 -23.71
C ALA A 630 10.77 -13.30 -24.40
N LYS A 631 11.31 -14.27 -23.66
CA LYS A 631 12.21 -15.27 -24.23
C LYS A 631 11.50 -16.24 -25.18
N VAL A 632 10.34 -16.77 -24.80
CA VAL A 632 9.62 -17.72 -25.69
C VAL A 632 9.13 -17.02 -26.97
N GLU A 633 8.72 -15.75 -26.89
CA GLU A 633 8.42 -14.94 -28.08
C GLU A 633 9.63 -14.82 -29.00
N ARG A 634 10.83 -14.53 -28.45
CA ARG A 634 12.09 -14.45 -29.22
C ARG A 634 12.48 -15.79 -29.83
N LEU A 635 12.34 -16.90 -29.09
CA LEU A 635 12.65 -18.24 -29.58
C LEU A 635 11.73 -18.61 -30.76
N ALA A 636 10.43 -18.36 -30.62
CA ALA A 636 9.45 -18.60 -31.67
C ALA A 636 9.69 -17.72 -32.91
N ALA A 637 9.92 -16.43 -32.70
CA ALA A 637 10.24 -15.48 -33.77
C ALA A 637 11.49 -15.92 -34.56
N LYS A 638 12.56 -16.29 -33.84
CA LYS A 638 13.83 -16.75 -34.43
C LYS A 638 13.66 -18.06 -35.20
N LYS A 639 12.97 -19.06 -34.63
CA LYS A 639 12.82 -20.39 -35.25
C LYS A 639 11.96 -20.34 -36.51
N HIS A 640 10.90 -19.54 -36.51
CA HIS A 640 9.92 -19.49 -37.60
C HIS A 640 10.04 -18.24 -38.50
N GLY A 641 11.05 -17.39 -38.28
CA GLY A 641 11.31 -16.21 -39.10
C GLY A 641 10.17 -15.18 -39.10
N LYS A 642 9.55 -14.93 -37.94
CA LYS A 642 8.45 -13.97 -37.78
C LYS A 642 8.96 -12.65 -37.23
N ASP A 643 8.50 -11.54 -37.80
CA ASP A 643 8.90 -10.18 -37.36
C ASP A 643 8.24 -9.76 -36.04
N SER A 644 7.07 -10.32 -35.73
CA SER A 644 6.32 -10.01 -34.51
C SER A 644 5.64 -11.25 -33.99
N VAL A 645 6.06 -11.69 -32.81
CA VAL A 645 5.43 -12.75 -32.02
C VAL A 645 4.94 -12.13 -30.71
N THR A 646 3.77 -12.54 -30.24
CA THR A 646 3.14 -11.99 -29.04
C THR A 646 2.37 -13.08 -28.31
N VAL A 647 2.62 -13.17 -27.01
CA VAL A 647 1.86 -14.00 -26.07
C VAL A 647 1.16 -13.05 -25.09
N PRO A 648 -0.15 -12.79 -25.25
CA PRO A 648 -0.88 -11.95 -24.32
C PRO A 648 -0.85 -12.52 -22.90
N TRP A 649 -0.61 -11.66 -21.92
CA TRP A 649 -0.52 -12.01 -20.50
C TRP A 649 -1.70 -11.42 -19.74
N TYR A 650 -2.68 -12.27 -19.41
CA TYR A 650 -3.85 -11.90 -18.64
C TYR A 650 -3.60 -12.14 -17.15
N VAL A 651 -3.44 -11.08 -16.37
CA VAL A 651 -3.07 -11.17 -14.94
C VAL A 651 -4.31 -10.97 -14.07
N MET A 652 -4.82 -12.06 -13.49
CA MET A 652 -5.96 -12.04 -12.57
C MET A 652 -5.51 -11.60 -11.18
N THR A 653 -6.09 -10.52 -10.69
CA THR A 653 -5.87 -9.96 -9.35
C THR A 653 -7.14 -10.06 -8.50
N SER A 654 -7.03 -9.85 -7.19
CA SER A 654 -8.17 -9.54 -6.31
C SER A 654 -8.22 -8.04 -6.06
N GLY A 655 -9.37 -7.50 -5.62
CA GLY A 655 -9.52 -6.08 -5.30
C GLY A 655 -8.35 -5.46 -4.52
N PRO A 656 -7.90 -6.05 -3.37
CA PRO A 656 -6.77 -5.53 -2.61
C PRO A 656 -5.41 -5.58 -3.32
N THR A 657 -5.25 -6.46 -4.32
CA THR A 657 -3.99 -6.64 -5.06
C THR A 657 -3.98 -5.90 -6.40
N ARG A 658 -5.13 -5.44 -6.91
CA ARG A 658 -5.25 -4.75 -8.20
C ARG A 658 -4.30 -3.58 -8.33
N GLY A 659 -4.53 -2.54 -7.51
CA GLY A 659 -3.81 -1.28 -7.59
C GLY A 659 -2.30 -1.46 -7.44
N PRO A 660 -1.84 -2.16 -6.39
CA PRO A 660 -0.41 -2.46 -6.22
C PRO A 660 0.19 -3.26 -7.38
N THR A 661 -0.52 -4.24 -7.95
CA THR A 661 -0.02 -5.02 -9.09
C THR A 661 0.11 -4.14 -10.33
N ALA A 662 -0.91 -3.35 -10.66
CA ALA A 662 -0.87 -2.45 -11.81
C ALA A 662 0.27 -1.43 -11.70
N LYS A 663 0.41 -0.82 -10.52
CA LYS A 663 1.51 0.10 -10.22
C LYS A 663 2.88 -0.57 -10.39
N PHE A 664 3.06 -1.79 -9.86
CA PHE A 664 4.33 -2.52 -9.97
C PHE A 664 4.72 -2.85 -11.42
N PHE A 665 3.75 -3.22 -12.26
CA PHE A 665 3.99 -3.43 -13.69
C PHE A 665 4.37 -2.12 -14.40
N GLU A 666 3.72 -1.00 -14.06
CA GLU A 666 4.02 0.31 -14.65
C GLU A 666 5.41 0.81 -14.27
N GLU A 667 5.78 0.72 -12.98
CA GLU A 667 7.10 1.11 -12.47
C GLU A 667 8.25 0.32 -13.10
N ASN A 668 7.99 -0.94 -13.44
CA ASN A 668 8.99 -1.82 -14.06
C ASN A 668 8.86 -1.88 -15.60
N ASN A 669 8.16 -0.90 -16.22
CA ASN A 669 7.97 -0.81 -17.66
C ASN A 669 7.53 -2.15 -18.29
N TYR A 670 6.57 -2.81 -17.64
CA TYR A 670 6.01 -4.11 -18.04
C TYR A 670 7.06 -5.20 -18.30
N PHE A 671 8.22 -5.10 -17.63
CA PHE A 671 9.36 -6.02 -17.75
C PHE A 671 9.86 -6.20 -19.18
N GLY A 672 9.72 -5.15 -20.01
CA GLY A 672 10.09 -5.16 -21.42
C GLY A 672 9.04 -5.73 -22.38
N LEU A 673 7.89 -6.17 -21.87
CA LEU A 673 6.71 -6.52 -22.68
C LEU A 673 5.95 -5.25 -23.08
N LYS A 674 5.15 -5.34 -24.15
CA LYS A 674 4.28 -4.23 -24.57
C LYS A 674 3.09 -4.11 -23.63
N LYS A 675 2.79 -2.89 -23.14
CA LYS A 675 1.68 -2.61 -22.21
C LYS A 675 0.34 -3.15 -22.72
N GLU A 676 0.05 -3.01 -24.00
CA GLU A 676 -1.19 -3.48 -24.63
C GLU A 676 -1.36 -5.01 -24.65
N ASN A 677 -0.30 -5.77 -24.36
CA ASN A 677 -0.30 -7.22 -24.28
C ASN A 677 -0.28 -7.75 -22.85
N VAL A 678 -0.29 -6.86 -21.84
CA VAL A 678 -0.43 -7.23 -20.43
C VAL A 678 -1.76 -6.70 -19.92
N VAL A 679 -2.74 -7.58 -19.79
CA VAL A 679 -4.11 -7.23 -19.41
C VAL A 679 -4.35 -7.69 -17.97
N ILE A 680 -4.30 -6.73 -17.05
CA ILE A 680 -4.63 -7.00 -15.65
C ILE A 680 -6.16 -6.98 -15.54
N PHE A 681 -6.77 -7.99 -14.91
CA PHE A 681 -8.22 -8.05 -14.60
C PHE A 681 -8.45 -8.48 -13.14
N GLU A 682 -9.68 -8.38 -12.64
CA GLU A 682 -10.03 -8.71 -11.24
C GLU A 682 -10.97 -9.91 -11.19
N GLN A 683 -10.75 -10.79 -10.21
CA GLN A 683 -11.71 -11.81 -9.83
C GLN A 683 -12.84 -11.24 -8.97
N GLY A 684 -13.94 -11.97 -8.93
CA GLY A 684 -15.08 -11.64 -8.08
C GLY A 684 -14.79 -11.79 -6.58
N VAL A 685 -15.77 -11.38 -5.80
CA VAL A 685 -15.82 -11.63 -4.36
C VAL A 685 -17.18 -12.18 -3.99
N LEU A 686 -17.23 -13.00 -2.95
CA LEU A 686 -18.46 -13.44 -2.31
C LEU A 686 -18.56 -12.86 -0.89
N PRO A 687 -19.77 -12.54 -0.41
CA PRO A 687 -20.00 -12.22 0.99
C PRO A 687 -19.54 -13.37 1.90
N CYS A 688 -18.95 -13.01 3.03
CA CYS A 688 -18.72 -13.94 4.12
C CYS A 688 -20.05 -14.24 4.81
N ILE A 689 -20.29 -15.50 5.14
CA ILE A 689 -21.58 -15.96 5.65
C ILE A 689 -21.41 -16.50 7.07
N SER A 690 -22.35 -16.22 7.97
CA SER A 690 -22.37 -16.80 9.31
C SER A 690 -22.67 -18.31 9.27
N ASN A 691 -22.53 -19.00 10.40
CA ASN A 691 -22.90 -20.42 10.47
C ASN A 691 -24.40 -20.66 10.24
N GLU A 692 -25.21 -19.63 10.43
CA GLU A 692 -26.68 -19.62 10.26
C GLU A 692 -27.11 -19.19 8.84
N GLY A 693 -26.17 -19.00 7.91
CA GLY A 693 -26.48 -18.62 6.53
C GLY A 693 -26.71 -17.11 6.31
N LYS A 694 -26.36 -16.26 7.27
CA LYS A 694 -26.55 -14.80 7.16
C LYS A 694 -25.31 -14.09 6.62
N ILE A 695 -25.49 -13.12 5.72
CA ILE A 695 -24.41 -12.24 5.26
C ILE A 695 -23.84 -11.46 6.45
N LEU A 696 -22.51 -11.52 6.62
CA LEU A 696 -21.78 -10.82 7.68
C LEU A 696 -21.42 -9.39 7.26
N LEU A 697 -21.64 -8.44 8.16
CA LEU A 697 -21.16 -7.06 8.04
C LEU A 697 -19.77 -6.93 8.65
N GLU A 698 -18.79 -6.37 7.92
CA GLU A 698 -17.45 -6.01 8.43
C GLU A 698 -17.53 -4.73 9.28
N SER A 699 -18.35 -3.78 8.82
CA SER A 699 -18.70 -2.53 9.52
C SER A 699 -20.20 -2.26 9.33
N LYS A 700 -20.74 -1.24 10.02
CA LYS A 700 -22.16 -0.84 9.88
C LYS A 700 -22.57 -0.50 8.44
N SER A 701 -21.60 -0.12 7.61
CA SER A 701 -21.78 0.34 6.22
C SER A 701 -21.09 -0.55 5.19
N LYS A 702 -20.59 -1.73 5.57
CA LYS A 702 -19.79 -2.57 4.68
C LYS A 702 -19.98 -4.06 4.95
N VAL A 703 -20.28 -4.82 3.89
CA VAL A 703 -20.32 -6.28 3.90
C VAL A 703 -18.90 -6.85 3.99
N ALA A 704 -18.70 -7.84 4.85
CA ALA A 704 -17.47 -8.63 4.89
C ALA A 704 -17.42 -9.52 3.64
N VAL A 705 -16.40 -9.36 2.81
CA VAL A 705 -16.24 -10.10 1.55
C VAL A 705 -14.91 -10.84 1.50
N ALA A 706 -14.86 -11.92 0.72
CA ALA A 706 -13.63 -12.64 0.43
C ALA A 706 -13.57 -12.99 -1.08
N PRO A 707 -12.37 -13.16 -1.66
CA PRO A 707 -12.24 -13.73 -2.99
C PRO A 707 -12.97 -15.07 -3.09
N ASP A 708 -13.61 -15.30 -4.23
CA ASP A 708 -14.46 -16.46 -4.55
C ASP A 708 -13.67 -17.75 -4.91
N GLY A 709 -12.42 -17.86 -4.42
CA GLY A 709 -11.50 -18.96 -4.74
C GLY A 709 -10.76 -18.76 -6.07
N ASN A 710 -9.95 -19.73 -6.47
CA ASN A 710 -9.25 -19.69 -7.76
C ASN A 710 -10.16 -20.13 -8.93
N GLY A 711 -11.26 -20.84 -8.65
CA GLY A 711 -12.30 -21.19 -9.63
C GLY A 711 -13.15 -19.99 -10.06
N GLY A 712 -13.18 -18.91 -9.28
CA GLY A 712 -13.73 -17.61 -9.70
C GLY A 712 -13.08 -17.03 -10.96
N LEU A 713 -11.92 -17.58 -11.37
CA LEU A 713 -11.27 -17.32 -12.64
C LEU A 713 -12.25 -17.35 -13.83
N TYR A 714 -13.08 -18.38 -13.91
CA TYR A 714 -13.92 -18.58 -15.10
C TYR A 714 -14.95 -17.45 -15.25
N GLN A 715 -15.63 -17.10 -14.17
CA GLN A 715 -16.59 -16.00 -14.17
C GLN A 715 -15.89 -14.66 -14.45
N ALA A 716 -14.69 -14.46 -13.89
CA ALA A 716 -13.89 -13.26 -14.08
C ALA A 716 -13.47 -13.07 -15.55
N LEU A 717 -13.00 -14.15 -16.22
CA LEU A 717 -12.62 -14.12 -17.64
C LEU A 717 -13.75 -13.63 -18.56
N ILE A 718 -15.00 -13.97 -18.23
CA ILE A 718 -16.19 -13.52 -18.98
C ILE A 718 -16.56 -12.08 -18.63
N GLN A 719 -16.63 -11.74 -17.34
CA GLN A 719 -17.07 -10.42 -16.88
C GLN A 719 -16.09 -9.31 -17.26
N SER A 720 -14.79 -9.58 -17.24
CA SER A 720 -13.76 -8.61 -17.58
C SER A 720 -13.51 -8.46 -19.08
N GLY A 721 -14.25 -9.19 -19.93
CA GLY A 721 -14.07 -9.11 -21.38
C GLY A 721 -12.85 -9.88 -21.93
N VAL A 722 -12.17 -10.70 -21.11
CA VAL A 722 -10.90 -11.34 -21.48
C VAL A 722 -11.10 -12.43 -22.53
N VAL A 723 -12.14 -13.27 -22.43
CA VAL A 723 -12.45 -14.28 -23.47
C VAL A 723 -12.78 -13.60 -24.81
N GLN A 724 -13.45 -12.45 -24.77
CA GLN A 724 -13.75 -11.66 -25.96
C GLN A 724 -12.49 -11.05 -26.57
N ASP A 725 -11.55 -10.58 -25.75
CA ASP A 725 -10.23 -10.11 -26.21
C ASP A 725 -9.41 -11.24 -26.83
N MET A 726 -9.38 -12.43 -26.20
CA MET A 726 -8.77 -13.64 -26.76
C MET A 726 -9.33 -13.97 -28.15
N GLY A 727 -10.67 -13.92 -28.31
CA GLY A 727 -11.33 -14.14 -29.60
C GLY A 727 -10.93 -13.12 -30.65
N LYS A 728 -10.88 -11.82 -30.29
CA LYS A 728 -10.41 -10.74 -31.19
C LYS A 728 -8.96 -10.92 -31.64
N ARG A 729 -8.11 -11.47 -30.77
CA ARG A 729 -6.69 -11.74 -31.04
C ARG A 729 -6.45 -13.06 -31.77
N GLY A 730 -7.46 -13.90 -31.94
CA GLY A 730 -7.33 -15.22 -32.57
C GLY A 730 -6.63 -16.27 -31.70
N ILE A 731 -6.68 -16.10 -30.37
CA ILE A 731 -6.11 -17.06 -29.41
C ILE A 731 -6.88 -18.38 -29.48
N GLN A 732 -6.14 -19.50 -29.46
CA GLN A 732 -6.69 -20.86 -29.48
C GLN A 732 -6.24 -21.69 -28.28
N HIS A 733 -5.09 -21.36 -27.70
CA HIS A 733 -4.40 -22.12 -26.66
C HIS A 733 -4.07 -21.22 -25.48
N ILE A 734 -4.53 -21.61 -24.28
CA ILE A 734 -4.36 -20.79 -23.08
C ILE A 734 -3.63 -21.60 -22.03
N HIS A 735 -2.49 -21.10 -21.56
CA HIS A 735 -1.78 -21.67 -20.41
C HIS A 735 -2.12 -20.87 -19.16
N ALA A 736 -2.67 -21.53 -18.14
CA ALA A 736 -3.00 -20.91 -16.85
C ALA A 736 -2.18 -21.51 -15.71
N TYR A 737 -1.69 -20.67 -14.80
CA TYR A 737 -0.89 -21.11 -13.66
C TYR A 737 -0.96 -20.15 -12.46
N CYS A 738 -0.49 -20.59 -11.30
CA CYS A 738 -0.40 -19.77 -10.08
C CYS A 738 0.91 -18.98 -9.99
N VAL A 739 0.83 -17.72 -9.55
CA VAL A 739 1.98 -16.81 -9.44
C VAL A 739 3.11 -17.29 -8.53
N ASP A 740 2.82 -18.20 -7.59
CA ASP A 740 3.80 -18.62 -6.59
C ASP A 740 4.79 -19.70 -7.03
N ASN A 741 4.61 -20.30 -8.21
CA ASN A 741 5.61 -21.24 -8.72
C ASN A 741 6.79 -20.47 -9.35
N CYS A 742 7.93 -20.40 -8.67
CA CYS A 742 9.09 -19.66 -9.16
C CYS A 742 9.79 -20.35 -10.35
N LEU A 743 9.60 -21.66 -10.54
CA LEU A 743 10.14 -22.46 -11.65
C LEU A 743 9.18 -22.59 -12.85
N VAL A 744 8.02 -21.93 -12.83
CA VAL A 744 7.03 -22.09 -13.89
C VAL A 744 7.59 -21.80 -15.29
N LYS A 745 7.47 -22.77 -16.20
CA LYS A 745 7.71 -22.58 -17.64
C LYS A 745 6.52 -21.88 -18.29
N VAL A 746 6.55 -20.54 -18.29
CA VAL A 746 5.46 -19.71 -18.81
C VAL A 746 5.31 -19.92 -20.32
N ALA A 747 4.06 -20.13 -20.78
CA ALA A 747 3.74 -20.55 -22.15
C ALA A 747 4.62 -21.72 -22.68
N ASP A 748 4.82 -22.77 -21.87
CA ASP A 748 5.63 -23.93 -22.24
C ASP A 748 5.24 -24.56 -23.59
N PRO A 749 6.11 -24.47 -24.62
CA PRO A 749 5.81 -25.02 -25.93
C PRO A 749 5.55 -26.53 -25.90
N ALA A 750 6.28 -27.30 -25.07
CA ALA A 750 6.11 -28.75 -25.02
C ALA A 750 4.71 -29.12 -24.50
N PHE A 751 4.25 -28.45 -23.45
CA PHE A 751 2.91 -28.67 -22.90
C PHE A 751 1.80 -28.24 -23.86
N ILE A 752 1.96 -27.09 -24.53
CA ILE A 752 0.99 -26.58 -25.50
C ILE A 752 0.90 -27.52 -26.70
N GLY A 753 2.04 -27.92 -27.28
CA GLY A 753 2.06 -28.83 -28.42
C GLY A 753 1.56 -30.23 -28.08
N PHE A 754 1.86 -30.75 -26.88
CA PHE A 754 1.26 -31.99 -26.37
C PHE A 754 -0.26 -31.89 -26.34
N SER A 755 -0.79 -30.83 -25.71
CA SER A 755 -2.24 -30.63 -25.55
C SER A 755 -2.94 -30.44 -26.90
N ALA A 756 -2.37 -29.61 -27.78
CA ALA A 756 -2.89 -29.39 -29.13
C ALA A 756 -2.88 -30.68 -29.96
N SER A 757 -1.80 -31.48 -29.89
CA SER A 757 -1.69 -32.75 -30.62
C SER A 757 -2.75 -33.79 -30.21
N LYS A 758 -3.24 -33.69 -28.96
CA LYS A 758 -4.30 -34.54 -28.42
C LYS A 758 -5.71 -34.00 -28.68
N ASN A 759 -5.85 -32.76 -29.18
CA ASN A 759 -7.12 -32.08 -29.41
C ASN A 759 -8.05 -32.07 -28.18
N VAL A 760 -7.45 -31.82 -27.01
CA VAL A 760 -8.13 -31.77 -25.71
C VAL A 760 -8.59 -30.36 -25.38
N ASP A 761 -9.63 -30.27 -24.55
CA ASP A 761 -10.16 -29.00 -24.06
C ASP A 761 -9.45 -28.52 -22.81
N ILE A 762 -9.02 -29.47 -21.96
CA ILE A 762 -8.16 -29.20 -20.80
C ILE A 762 -6.99 -30.17 -20.81
N ALA A 763 -5.80 -29.67 -20.48
CA ALA A 763 -4.72 -30.52 -20.01
C ALA A 763 -4.14 -29.98 -18.71
N THR A 764 -3.45 -30.83 -17.96
CA THR A 764 -2.86 -30.49 -16.67
C THR A 764 -1.39 -30.89 -16.63
N LYS A 765 -0.55 -30.09 -15.97
CA LYS A 765 0.78 -30.53 -15.55
C LYS A 765 0.72 -31.07 -14.13
N VAL A 766 1.51 -32.11 -13.90
CA VAL A 766 1.71 -32.71 -12.58
C VAL A 766 3.18 -32.98 -12.36
N VAL A 767 3.57 -33.07 -11.09
CA VAL A 767 4.88 -33.63 -10.73
C VAL A 767 4.70 -35.00 -10.11
N ARG A 768 5.77 -35.78 -10.10
CA ARG A 768 5.78 -37.04 -9.37
C ARG A 768 5.63 -36.77 -7.87
N LYS A 769 4.66 -37.44 -7.23
CA LYS A 769 4.51 -37.47 -5.78
C LYS A 769 5.76 -38.09 -5.13
N ARG A 770 6.36 -37.38 -4.17
CA ARG A 770 7.63 -37.78 -3.50
C ARG A 770 7.45 -39.05 -2.67
N ASN A 771 6.33 -39.15 -1.96
CA ASN A 771 6.00 -40.30 -1.12
C ASN A 771 4.49 -40.32 -0.81
N ALA A 772 3.99 -41.42 -0.23
CA ALA A 772 2.56 -41.60 0.05
C ALA A 772 1.95 -40.52 0.98
N LYS A 773 2.77 -39.95 1.88
CA LYS A 773 2.35 -38.96 2.89
C LYS A 773 2.41 -37.51 2.42
N GLU A 774 2.87 -37.25 1.19
CA GLU A 774 2.88 -35.88 0.65
C GLU A 774 1.43 -35.35 0.55
N SER A 775 1.16 -34.23 1.22
CA SER A 775 -0.16 -33.58 1.29
C SER A 775 -0.43 -32.75 0.03
N VAL A 776 -0.74 -33.43 -1.06
CA VAL A 776 -1.01 -32.82 -2.37
C VAL A 776 -2.23 -33.48 -3.02
N GLY A 777 -3.08 -32.67 -3.65
CA GLY A 777 -4.19 -33.16 -4.46
C GLY A 777 -3.68 -33.97 -5.66
N LEU A 778 -4.36 -35.07 -5.98
CA LEU A 778 -3.96 -35.97 -7.06
C LEU A 778 -4.92 -35.87 -8.24
N ILE A 779 -4.36 -35.73 -9.44
CA ILE A 779 -5.13 -35.80 -10.68
C ILE A 779 -5.33 -37.26 -11.05
N LEU A 780 -6.57 -37.69 -11.12
CA LEU A 780 -6.93 -39.08 -11.32
C LEU A 780 -8.32 -39.20 -11.97
N GLN A 781 -8.78 -40.43 -12.13
CA GLN A 781 -10.14 -40.74 -12.54
C GLN A 781 -10.98 -41.06 -11.31
N LYS A 782 -11.98 -40.22 -11.01
CA LYS A 782 -12.99 -40.45 -9.98
C LYS A 782 -14.30 -40.82 -10.67
N ASN A 783 -14.81 -42.02 -10.40
CA ASN A 783 -16.08 -42.51 -10.96
C ASN A 783 -16.16 -42.39 -12.50
N GLY A 784 -15.07 -42.71 -13.20
CA GLY A 784 -15.06 -42.66 -14.66
C GLY A 784 -14.65 -41.32 -15.27
N LYS A 785 -14.53 -40.24 -14.48
CA LYS A 785 -14.29 -38.87 -14.94
C LYS A 785 -12.94 -38.32 -14.46
N PRO A 786 -12.27 -37.44 -15.23
CA PRO A 786 -11.05 -36.78 -14.75
C PRO A 786 -11.41 -35.82 -13.61
N ASP A 787 -10.64 -35.87 -12.53
CA ASP A 787 -10.91 -35.11 -11.32
C ASP A 787 -9.63 -34.85 -10.52
N VAL A 788 -9.73 -34.00 -9.49
CA VAL A 788 -8.70 -33.81 -8.47
C VAL A 788 -9.26 -34.28 -7.13
N VAL A 789 -8.56 -35.21 -6.50
CA VAL A 789 -8.92 -35.68 -5.15
C VAL A 789 -7.89 -35.15 -4.17
N GLU A 790 -8.38 -34.40 -3.17
CA GLU A 790 -7.54 -33.88 -2.10
C GLU A 790 -6.98 -35.00 -1.23
N TYR A 791 -5.80 -34.80 -0.65
CA TYR A 791 -5.12 -35.83 0.14
C TYR A 791 -5.95 -36.33 1.35
N SER A 792 -6.87 -35.50 1.86
CA SER A 792 -7.78 -35.87 2.95
C SER A 792 -8.91 -36.81 2.54
N GLU A 793 -9.15 -36.97 1.23
CA GLU A 793 -10.18 -37.85 0.66
C GLU A 793 -9.62 -39.18 0.15
N ILE A 794 -8.30 -39.36 0.17
CA ILE A 794 -7.63 -40.60 -0.26
C ILE A 794 -7.34 -41.46 0.97
N ASP A 795 -7.78 -42.71 0.94
CA ASP A 795 -7.48 -43.64 2.02
C ASP A 795 -5.99 -44.07 2.01
N THR A 796 -5.52 -44.63 3.13
CA THR A 796 -4.12 -45.03 3.26
C THR A 796 -3.72 -46.14 2.28
N ALA A 797 -4.64 -47.04 1.93
CA ALA A 797 -4.35 -48.16 1.04
C ALA A 797 -4.10 -47.67 -0.40
N ASP A 798 -4.94 -46.75 -0.89
CA ASP A 798 -4.75 -46.10 -2.18
C ASP A 798 -3.54 -45.17 -2.18
N ALA A 799 -3.29 -44.42 -1.10
CA ALA A 799 -2.12 -43.55 -1.00
C ALA A 799 -0.78 -44.31 -1.06
N GLU A 800 -0.73 -45.54 -0.53
CA GLU A 800 0.45 -46.41 -0.50
C GLU A 800 0.54 -47.38 -1.68
N ALA A 801 -0.54 -47.51 -2.47
CA ALA A 801 -0.61 -48.42 -3.61
C ALA A 801 0.54 -48.19 -4.60
N LYS A 802 1.18 -49.28 -5.04
CA LYS A 802 2.30 -49.25 -6.00
C LYS A 802 1.83 -49.46 -7.42
N ASP A 803 2.53 -48.87 -8.38
CA ASP A 803 2.23 -49.04 -9.80
C ASP A 803 2.50 -50.50 -10.19
N PRO A 804 1.52 -51.22 -10.78
CA PRO A 804 1.69 -52.61 -11.19
C PRO A 804 2.80 -52.82 -12.23
N LYS A 805 3.15 -51.79 -13.01
CA LYS A 805 4.21 -51.83 -14.03
C LYS A 805 5.58 -51.46 -13.46
N ASN A 806 5.63 -50.77 -12.32
CA ASN A 806 6.86 -50.37 -11.65
C ASN A 806 6.65 -50.19 -10.13
N SER A 807 7.05 -51.19 -9.34
CA SER A 807 6.84 -51.23 -7.89
C SER A 807 7.55 -50.11 -7.09
N GLU A 808 8.53 -49.45 -7.70
CA GLU A 808 9.21 -48.28 -7.10
C GLU A 808 8.32 -47.03 -7.12
N LEU A 809 7.33 -46.98 -8.02
CA LEU A 809 6.42 -45.85 -8.19
C LEU A 809 5.11 -46.06 -7.43
N LEU A 810 4.52 -44.96 -6.96
CA LEU A 810 3.13 -44.97 -6.47
C LEU A 810 2.16 -45.05 -7.65
N LYS A 811 1.09 -45.83 -7.48
CA LYS A 811 -0.03 -45.95 -8.42
C LYS A 811 -0.67 -44.57 -8.65
N PHE A 812 -0.99 -43.87 -7.56
CA PHE A 812 -1.50 -42.50 -7.59
C PHE A 812 -0.38 -41.52 -7.28
N ARG A 813 0.22 -40.95 -8.33
CA ARG A 813 1.43 -40.12 -8.22
C ARG A 813 1.36 -38.78 -8.95
N ALA A 814 0.27 -38.50 -9.65
CA ALA A 814 0.07 -37.29 -10.45
C ALA A 814 -0.28 -36.11 -9.53
N ALA A 815 0.72 -35.56 -8.86
CA ALA A 815 0.56 -34.47 -7.89
C ALA A 815 0.23 -33.16 -8.62
N ASN A 816 -0.94 -32.60 -8.31
CA ASN A 816 -1.42 -31.37 -8.92
C ASN A 816 -0.52 -30.18 -8.54
N ILE A 817 -0.09 -29.41 -9.55
CA ILE A 817 0.71 -28.19 -9.37
C ILE A 817 -0.03 -26.92 -9.85
N VAL A 818 -1.33 -27.03 -10.14
CA VAL A 818 -2.21 -25.95 -10.57
C VAL A 818 -1.64 -25.21 -11.79
N ASN A 819 -1.30 -26.00 -12.80
CA ASN A 819 -0.77 -25.55 -14.09
C ASN A 819 -1.54 -26.26 -15.20
N HIS A 820 -2.36 -25.52 -15.92
CA HIS A 820 -3.38 -26.05 -16.83
C HIS A 820 -3.26 -25.44 -18.22
N TYR A 821 -3.65 -26.21 -19.21
CA TYR A 821 -3.93 -25.77 -20.57
C TYR A 821 -5.46 -25.75 -20.75
N TYR A 822 -5.96 -24.75 -21.48
CA TYR A 822 -7.33 -24.69 -21.96
C TYR A 822 -7.37 -24.42 -23.47
N SER A 823 -8.31 -25.06 -24.17
CA SER A 823 -8.72 -24.62 -25.50
C SER A 823 -9.55 -23.33 -25.39
N TYR A 824 -9.47 -22.47 -26.41
CA TYR A 824 -10.33 -21.29 -26.48
C TYR A 824 -11.82 -21.65 -26.43
N ASN A 825 -12.23 -22.68 -27.18
CA ASN A 825 -13.62 -23.14 -27.24
C ASN A 825 -14.15 -23.56 -25.86
N PHE A 826 -13.31 -24.19 -25.04
CA PHE A 826 -13.68 -24.52 -23.67
C PHE A 826 -13.96 -23.25 -22.85
N LEU A 827 -13.08 -22.25 -22.93
CA LEU A 827 -13.29 -20.97 -22.22
C LEU A 827 -14.48 -20.17 -22.77
N GLU A 828 -14.78 -20.26 -24.06
CA GLU A 828 -15.97 -19.64 -24.65
C GLU A 828 -17.27 -20.24 -24.08
N SER A 829 -17.27 -21.55 -23.78
CA SER A 829 -18.43 -22.25 -23.21
C SER A 829 -18.70 -21.97 -21.72
N ILE A 830 -17.85 -21.18 -21.02
CA ILE A 830 -17.99 -20.89 -19.58
C ILE A 830 -19.42 -20.54 -19.14
N PRO A 831 -20.18 -19.67 -19.85
CA PRO A 831 -21.55 -19.32 -19.44
C PRO A 831 -22.51 -20.50 -19.30
N GLU A 832 -22.24 -21.64 -19.95
CA GLU A 832 -23.08 -22.85 -19.93
C GLU A 832 -22.91 -23.70 -18.68
N TRP A 833 -21.76 -23.58 -17.99
CA TRP A 833 -21.39 -24.49 -16.90
C TRP A 833 -20.85 -23.80 -15.64
N VAL A 834 -20.46 -22.52 -15.69
CA VAL A 834 -19.85 -21.83 -14.52
C VAL A 834 -20.73 -21.84 -13.27
N LYS A 835 -22.06 -21.78 -13.43
CA LYS A 835 -23.02 -21.84 -12.31
C LYS A 835 -23.14 -23.23 -11.66
N LYS A 836 -22.60 -24.27 -12.33
CA LYS A 836 -22.60 -25.66 -11.83
C LYS A 836 -21.38 -25.94 -10.96
N LEU A 837 -20.36 -25.07 -10.97
CA LEU A 837 -19.17 -25.23 -10.14
C LEU A 837 -19.56 -25.25 -8.65
N PRO A 838 -19.07 -26.23 -7.88
CA PRO A 838 -19.33 -26.28 -6.45
C PRO A 838 -18.64 -25.14 -5.72
N HIS A 839 -19.19 -24.77 -4.57
CA HIS A 839 -18.56 -23.84 -3.64
C HIS A 839 -18.13 -24.64 -2.41
N HIS A 840 -16.84 -24.59 -2.11
CA HIS A 840 -16.24 -25.27 -0.97
C HIS A 840 -16.29 -24.37 0.26
N VAL A 841 -16.53 -24.99 1.41
CA VAL A 841 -16.69 -24.28 2.69
C VAL A 841 -15.36 -24.16 3.42
N ALA A 842 -14.85 -22.93 3.52
CA ALA A 842 -13.71 -22.61 4.36
C ALA A 842 -14.17 -21.92 5.65
N ARG A 843 -14.19 -22.66 6.78
CA ARG A 843 -14.55 -22.11 8.10
C ARG A 843 -13.43 -21.20 8.61
N LYS A 844 -13.77 -19.95 8.94
CA LYS A 844 -12.79 -18.91 9.35
C LYS A 844 -13.28 -18.09 10.54
N LYS A 845 -12.32 -17.45 11.22
CA LYS A 845 -12.57 -16.38 12.19
C LYS A 845 -12.72 -15.08 11.41
N ILE A 846 -13.94 -14.60 11.23
CA ILE A 846 -14.28 -13.46 10.39
C ILE A 846 -14.73 -12.31 11.30
N PRO A 847 -13.94 -11.23 11.44
CA PRO A 847 -14.37 -10.04 12.16
C PRO A 847 -15.70 -9.52 11.60
N TYR A 848 -16.65 -9.20 12.47
CA TYR A 848 -17.98 -8.77 12.05
C TYR A 848 -18.58 -7.75 13.03
N VAL A 849 -19.57 -6.99 12.59
CA VAL A 849 -20.39 -6.13 13.45
C VAL A 849 -21.58 -6.92 13.99
N ASN A 850 -21.76 -6.90 15.31
CA ASN A 850 -22.96 -7.42 15.94
C ASN A 850 -24.16 -6.52 15.59
N THR A 851 -25.21 -7.10 15.00
CA THR A 851 -26.38 -6.35 14.51
C THR A 851 -27.26 -5.77 15.62
N GLU A 852 -27.16 -6.29 16.86
CA GLU A 852 -27.89 -5.79 18.02
C GLU A 852 -27.14 -4.65 18.73
N SER A 853 -25.84 -4.84 19.02
CA SER A 853 -25.05 -3.85 19.76
C SER A 853 -24.40 -2.79 18.86
N GLY A 854 -24.09 -3.15 17.61
CA GLY A 854 -23.34 -2.30 16.67
C GLY A 854 -21.81 -2.32 16.88
N ASP A 855 -21.29 -3.18 17.75
CA ASP A 855 -19.85 -3.30 18.02
C ASP A 855 -19.17 -4.26 17.04
N THR A 856 -17.92 -3.95 16.67
CA THR A 856 -17.07 -4.86 15.89
C THR A 856 -16.43 -5.92 16.79
N ILE A 857 -16.71 -7.18 16.49
CA ILE A 857 -16.24 -8.36 17.24
C ILE A 857 -15.13 -9.05 16.45
N LYS A 858 -14.01 -9.37 17.12
CA LYS A 858 -12.98 -10.30 16.63
C LYS A 858 -13.19 -11.67 17.28
N PRO A 859 -13.62 -12.70 16.53
CA PRO A 859 -14.10 -13.94 17.13
C PRO A 859 -12.98 -14.89 17.60
N GLU A 860 -13.17 -15.46 18.79
CA GLU A 860 -12.40 -16.54 19.45
C GLU A 860 -12.19 -17.79 18.57
N LYS A 861 -13.29 -18.21 17.96
CA LYS A 861 -13.49 -19.45 17.21
C LYS A 861 -14.10 -19.15 15.83
N PRO A 862 -14.01 -20.06 14.84
CA PRO A 862 -14.66 -19.85 13.56
C PRO A 862 -16.16 -19.56 13.72
N ASN A 863 -16.59 -18.38 13.28
CA ASN A 863 -17.96 -17.85 13.40
C ASN A 863 -18.69 -17.78 12.05
N GLY A 864 -17.98 -18.04 10.95
CA GLY A 864 -18.54 -17.99 9.62
C GLY A 864 -17.69 -18.77 8.61
N ILE A 865 -18.16 -18.72 7.38
CA ILE A 865 -17.62 -19.43 6.23
C ILE A 865 -17.25 -18.45 5.12
N LYS A 866 -16.21 -18.82 4.37
CA LYS A 866 -15.93 -18.29 3.04
C LYS A 866 -16.27 -19.38 2.03
N LEU A 867 -16.94 -18.99 0.95
CA LEU A 867 -17.27 -19.87 -0.16
C LEU A 867 -16.21 -19.67 -1.24
N GLU A 868 -15.55 -20.75 -1.64
CA GLU A 868 -14.47 -20.73 -2.63
C GLU A 868 -14.76 -21.77 -3.72
N GLN A 869 -14.66 -21.39 -4.99
CA GLN A 869 -14.66 -22.34 -6.10
C GLN A 869 -13.22 -22.79 -6.37
N PHE A 870 -13.02 -24.05 -6.79
CA PHE A 870 -11.70 -24.49 -7.26
C PHE A 870 -11.62 -24.57 -8.78
N VAL A 871 -10.48 -24.12 -9.31
CA VAL A 871 -10.21 -24.06 -10.75
C VAL A 871 -10.28 -25.44 -11.40
N PHE A 872 -10.04 -26.53 -10.66
CA PHE A 872 -10.07 -27.88 -11.18
C PHE A 872 -11.44 -28.57 -11.08
N ASP A 873 -12.44 -27.97 -10.43
CA ASP A 873 -13.77 -28.57 -10.28
C ASP A 873 -14.56 -28.66 -11.60
N CYS A 874 -14.04 -28.07 -12.68
CA CYS A 874 -14.60 -28.22 -14.02
C CYS A 874 -14.14 -29.51 -14.73
N PHE A 875 -13.10 -30.20 -14.23
CA PHE A 875 -12.56 -31.38 -14.90
C PHE A 875 -13.62 -32.49 -15.08
N PRO A 876 -14.47 -32.78 -14.09
CA PRO A 876 -15.50 -33.82 -14.23
C PRO A 876 -16.55 -33.54 -15.32
N PHE A 877 -16.65 -32.29 -15.80
CA PHE A 877 -17.56 -31.93 -16.91
C PHE A 877 -17.10 -32.50 -18.24
N LEU A 878 -15.81 -32.85 -18.37
CA LEU A 878 -15.24 -33.38 -19.60
C LEU A 878 -15.46 -34.89 -19.76
N THR A 879 -15.36 -35.34 -21.00
CA THR A 879 -15.07 -36.75 -21.31
C THR A 879 -13.55 -36.96 -21.22
N LEU A 880 -13.12 -38.20 -20.93
CA LEU A 880 -11.69 -38.49 -20.80
C LEU A 880 -10.90 -38.22 -22.09
N GLU A 881 -11.52 -38.30 -23.25
CA GLU A 881 -10.88 -38.00 -24.54
C GLU A 881 -10.58 -36.50 -24.73
N LYS A 882 -11.23 -35.64 -23.93
CA LYS A 882 -11.05 -34.18 -23.92
C LYS A 882 -10.19 -33.68 -22.77
N PHE A 883 -9.56 -34.59 -22.03
CA PHE A 883 -8.66 -34.29 -20.93
C PHE A 883 -7.29 -34.96 -21.13
N ALA A 884 -6.21 -34.26 -20.80
CA ALA A 884 -4.87 -34.85 -20.77
C ALA A 884 -4.06 -34.42 -19.53
N CYS A 885 -3.00 -35.17 -19.23
CA CYS A 885 -2.11 -34.91 -18.11
C CYS A 885 -0.65 -35.16 -18.50
N MET A 886 0.24 -34.22 -18.20
CA MET A 886 1.67 -34.31 -18.48
C MET A 886 2.46 -34.26 -17.18
N GLU A 887 3.18 -35.34 -16.86
CA GLU A 887 4.15 -35.36 -15.76
C GLU A 887 5.42 -34.63 -16.15
N VAL A 888 5.88 -33.70 -15.30
CA VAL A 888 7.10 -32.92 -15.48
C VAL A 888 8.07 -33.11 -14.32
N LYS A 889 9.34 -32.74 -14.54
CA LYS A 889 10.38 -32.77 -13.51
C LYS A 889 10.14 -31.65 -12.51
N ARG A 890 10.03 -31.99 -11.22
CA ARG A 890 9.75 -31.02 -10.16
C ARG A 890 10.85 -29.96 -10.09
N GLU A 891 12.09 -30.43 -10.08
CA GLU A 891 13.31 -29.63 -10.02
C GLU A 891 13.51 -28.71 -11.23
N ASP A 892 12.69 -28.85 -12.28
CA ASP A 892 12.73 -27.96 -13.44
C ASP A 892 11.50 -27.06 -13.59
N GLU A 893 10.37 -27.42 -12.98
CA GLU A 893 9.09 -26.78 -13.31
C GLU A 893 8.21 -26.45 -12.11
N PHE A 894 8.55 -26.88 -10.89
CA PHE A 894 7.72 -26.65 -9.72
C PHE A 894 8.52 -26.42 -8.44
N SER A 895 8.53 -25.16 -8.00
CA SER A 895 9.00 -24.75 -6.67
C SER A 895 8.09 -23.62 -6.15
N PRO A 896 7.09 -23.94 -5.31
CA PRO A 896 6.08 -22.99 -4.89
C PRO A 896 6.52 -22.14 -3.69
N LEU A 897 6.10 -20.87 -3.68
CA LEU A 897 6.29 -19.93 -2.56
C LEU A 897 5.02 -19.79 -1.72
N LYS A 898 4.96 -20.51 -0.60
CA LYS A 898 3.77 -20.61 0.28
C LYS A 898 4.03 -20.10 1.69
N ASN A 899 5.23 -20.30 2.22
CA ASN A 899 5.58 -20.07 3.62
C ASN A 899 6.62 -18.96 3.79
N ALA A 900 6.69 -18.36 4.99
CA ALA A 900 7.70 -17.35 5.31
C ALA A 900 9.10 -17.95 5.38
N ARG A 901 10.13 -17.11 5.19
CA ARG A 901 11.54 -17.51 5.26
C ARG A 901 11.87 -18.21 6.58
N GLY A 902 12.65 -19.29 6.51
CA GLY A 902 13.05 -20.11 7.66
C GLY A 902 12.06 -21.23 8.02
N THR A 903 11.08 -21.52 7.15
CA THR A 903 10.17 -22.66 7.34
C THR A 903 10.84 -23.97 6.92
N GLY A 904 11.72 -23.92 5.90
CA GLY A 904 12.44 -25.07 5.35
C GLY A 904 11.67 -25.86 4.30
N GLU A 905 10.47 -25.41 3.92
CA GLU A 905 9.63 -26.02 2.89
C GLU A 905 8.76 -24.93 2.23
N ASP A 906 8.75 -24.92 0.89
CA ASP A 906 7.95 -24.00 0.05
C ASP A 906 8.07 -22.51 0.49
N ASP A 907 9.30 -22.07 0.77
CA ASP A 907 9.62 -20.74 1.28
C ASP A 907 10.61 -20.00 0.35
N PRO A 908 10.96 -18.73 0.65
CA PRO A 908 11.90 -17.96 -0.19
C PRO A 908 13.25 -18.65 -0.40
N ASP A 909 13.77 -19.38 0.60
CA ASP A 909 15.09 -19.97 0.54
C ASP A 909 15.05 -21.25 -0.32
N THR A 910 14.01 -22.08 -0.19
CA THR A 910 13.81 -23.23 -1.09
C THR A 910 13.60 -22.79 -2.53
N SER A 911 12.75 -21.77 -2.75
CA SER A 911 12.50 -21.21 -4.10
C SER A 911 13.76 -20.64 -4.74
N LYS A 912 14.59 -19.95 -3.97
CA LYS A 912 15.88 -19.42 -4.43
C LYS A 912 16.82 -20.57 -4.81
N GLN A 913 16.95 -21.56 -3.93
CA GLN A 913 17.90 -22.66 -4.11
C GLN A 913 17.57 -23.50 -5.34
N ASP A 914 16.29 -23.74 -5.60
CA ASP A 914 15.85 -24.50 -6.77
C ASP A 914 16.22 -23.79 -8.09
N ILE A 915 16.04 -22.46 -8.19
CA ILE A 915 16.44 -21.68 -9.36
C ILE A 915 17.97 -21.71 -9.55
N LEU A 916 18.74 -21.51 -8.48
CA LEU A 916 20.20 -21.52 -8.53
C LEU A 916 20.76 -22.90 -8.91
N THR A 917 20.12 -23.96 -8.43
CA THR A 917 20.48 -25.35 -8.76
C THR A 917 20.13 -25.66 -10.22
N GLN A 918 18.98 -25.19 -10.70
CA GLN A 918 18.59 -25.33 -12.11
C GLN A 918 19.60 -24.63 -13.03
N GLY A 919 19.96 -23.38 -12.77
CA GLY A 919 20.92 -22.65 -13.63
C GLY A 919 22.31 -23.28 -13.60
N LYS A 920 22.78 -23.75 -12.43
CA LYS A 920 24.04 -24.53 -12.32
C LYS A 920 24.01 -25.78 -13.20
N LYS A 921 22.91 -26.55 -13.15
CA LYS A 921 22.70 -27.74 -13.99
C LYS A 921 22.76 -27.39 -15.49
N TRP A 922 22.11 -26.29 -15.90
CA TRP A 922 22.08 -25.88 -17.31
C TRP A 922 23.45 -25.46 -17.84
N VAL A 923 24.20 -24.64 -17.11
CA VAL A 923 25.53 -24.21 -17.60
C VAL A 923 26.55 -25.36 -17.62
N GLN A 924 26.44 -26.31 -16.67
CA GLN A 924 27.26 -27.53 -16.69
C GLN A 924 26.90 -28.42 -17.89
N ALA A 925 25.61 -28.57 -18.21
CA ALA A 925 25.16 -29.31 -19.38
C ALA A 925 25.66 -28.68 -20.70
N ALA A 926 25.82 -27.35 -20.74
CA ALA A 926 26.43 -26.64 -21.86
C ALA A 926 27.98 -26.73 -21.93
N GLY A 927 28.61 -27.41 -20.97
CA GLY A 927 30.05 -27.66 -20.94
C GLY A 927 30.88 -26.62 -20.19
N ALA A 928 30.26 -25.78 -19.34
CA ALA A 928 30.99 -24.92 -18.41
C ALA A 928 31.46 -25.70 -17.17
N THR A 929 32.59 -25.31 -16.60
CA THR A 929 33.06 -25.80 -15.30
C THR A 929 32.60 -24.84 -14.20
N VAL A 930 31.83 -25.33 -13.23
CA VAL A 930 31.39 -24.51 -12.08
C VAL A 930 32.27 -24.82 -10.88
N VAL A 931 32.93 -23.78 -10.34
CA VAL A 931 33.73 -23.87 -9.11
C VAL A 931 33.03 -23.10 -7.99
N SER A 932 33.09 -23.62 -6.77
CA SER A 932 32.44 -23.00 -5.61
C SER A 932 33.18 -23.34 -4.33
N GLU A 933 33.09 -22.43 -3.35
CA GLU A 933 33.59 -22.61 -1.98
C GLU A 933 32.56 -23.32 -1.08
N ASN A 934 31.25 -23.23 -1.40
CA ASN A 934 30.17 -23.87 -0.65
C ASN A 934 29.28 -24.76 -1.53
N GLN A 935 28.92 -25.95 -1.04
CA GLN A 935 28.11 -26.90 -1.82
C GLN A 935 26.74 -26.34 -2.26
N GLU A 936 26.17 -25.43 -1.47
CA GLU A 936 24.88 -24.76 -1.73
C GLU A 936 24.96 -23.62 -2.75
N ASP A 937 26.15 -23.18 -3.18
CA ASP A 937 26.21 -22.11 -4.19
C ASP A 937 25.77 -22.64 -5.56
N GLY A 938 24.88 -21.88 -6.20
CA GLY A 938 24.42 -22.12 -7.56
C GLY A 938 24.54 -20.90 -8.46
N ILE A 939 23.97 -21.02 -9.65
CA ILE A 939 24.07 -20.01 -10.69
C ILE A 939 22.67 -19.61 -11.09
N GLU A 940 22.38 -18.31 -11.00
CA GLU A 940 21.19 -17.75 -11.59
C GLU A 940 21.42 -17.56 -13.09
N VAL A 941 20.54 -18.12 -13.93
CA VAL A 941 20.53 -17.83 -15.38
C VAL A 941 19.28 -17.02 -15.68
N SER A 942 19.46 -15.81 -16.18
CA SER A 942 18.36 -14.92 -16.56
C SER A 942 17.49 -15.60 -17.62
N PRO A 943 16.15 -15.58 -17.50
CA PRO A 943 15.27 -16.12 -18.55
C PRO A 943 15.49 -15.52 -19.93
N LEU A 944 15.98 -14.27 -20.01
CA LEU A 944 16.33 -13.64 -21.30
C LEU A 944 17.50 -14.34 -22.01
N ILE A 945 18.40 -14.99 -21.26
CA ILE A 945 19.52 -15.77 -21.79
C ILE A 945 19.07 -17.19 -22.14
N SER A 946 18.36 -17.86 -21.24
CA SER A 946 17.89 -19.23 -21.44
C SER A 946 16.52 -19.45 -20.81
N TYR A 947 15.56 -19.91 -21.61
CA TYR A 947 14.20 -20.23 -21.15
C TYR A 947 14.15 -21.54 -20.36
N GLY A 948 14.85 -22.55 -20.86
CA GLY A 948 14.80 -23.93 -20.36
C GLY A 948 16.12 -24.67 -20.43
N GLY A 949 17.25 -23.96 -20.56
CA GLY A 949 18.60 -24.51 -20.67
C GLY A 949 19.23 -24.41 -22.07
N GLU A 950 18.50 -23.93 -23.07
CA GLU A 950 19.00 -23.71 -24.43
C GLU A 950 19.87 -22.44 -24.55
N GLY A 951 20.70 -22.36 -25.59
CA GLY A 951 21.44 -21.14 -25.95
C GLY A 951 22.67 -20.83 -25.08
N LEU A 952 23.15 -21.79 -24.28
CA LEU A 952 24.26 -21.60 -23.35
C LEU A 952 25.63 -22.06 -23.88
N ASP A 953 25.72 -22.46 -25.15
CA ASP A 953 26.97 -23.00 -25.75
C ASP A 953 28.15 -22.02 -25.70
N PHE A 954 27.90 -20.70 -25.61
CA PHE A 954 28.94 -19.68 -25.47
C PHE A 954 29.72 -19.78 -24.13
N LEU A 955 29.18 -20.52 -23.15
CA LEU A 955 29.82 -20.81 -21.87
C LEU A 955 30.71 -22.06 -21.92
N LYS A 956 30.72 -22.80 -23.04
CA LYS A 956 31.50 -24.03 -23.18
C LYS A 956 32.97 -23.78 -22.86
N SER A 957 33.55 -24.63 -22.03
CA SER A 957 34.94 -24.54 -21.54
C SER A 957 35.25 -23.30 -20.69
N ARG A 958 34.27 -22.45 -20.33
CA ARG A 958 34.47 -21.38 -19.35
C ARG A 958 34.44 -21.95 -17.93
N THR A 959 35.19 -21.34 -17.02
CA THR A 959 35.10 -21.60 -15.58
C THR A 959 34.28 -20.49 -14.92
N ILE A 960 33.22 -20.84 -14.20
CA ILE A 960 32.32 -19.90 -13.52
C ILE A 960 32.42 -20.13 -12.01
N LYS A 961 32.74 -19.07 -11.26
CA LYS A 961 32.77 -19.12 -9.78
C LYS A 961 31.37 -18.81 -9.24
N ALA A 962 30.75 -19.76 -8.55
CA ALA A 962 29.47 -19.56 -7.86
C ALA A 962 29.65 -18.95 -6.46
N PRO A 963 28.67 -18.20 -5.92
CA PRO A 963 27.39 -17.86 -6.56
C PRO A 963 27.56 -16.81 -7.67
N ALA A 964 26.84 -16.99 -8.79
CA ALA A 964 26.93 -16.10 -9.96
C ALA A 964 25.58 -15.87 -10.60
N VAL A 965 25.51 -14.84 -11.45
CA VAL A 965 24.37 -14.52 -12.32
C VAL A 965 24.84 -14.42 -13.76
N ILE A 966 24.10 -15.04 -14.69
CA ILE A 966 24.31 -14.93 -16.14
C ILE A 966 23.15 -14.12 -16.72
N GLU A 967 23.41 -12.87 -17.06
CA GLU A 967 22.40 -11.90 -17.52
C GLU A 967 22.67 -11.37 -18.94
N SER A 968 23.90 -11.52 -19.44
CA SER A 968 24.33 -11.21 -20.81
C SER A 968 25.17 -12.35 -21.39
N GLU A 969 25.26 -12.42 -22.73
CA GLU A 969 26.18 -13.35 -23.43
C GLU A 969 27.64 -12.87 -23.38
N ASP A 970 27.85 -11.55 -23.25
CA ASP A 970 29.15 -10.87 -23.19
C ASP A 970 29.94 -11.18 -21.90
#